data_AF-A0A2D4H783-F1
#
_entry.id   AF-A0A2D4H783-F1
#
_cell.length_a   1.000
_cell.length_b   1.000
_cell.length_c   1.000
_cell.angle_alpha   90.00
_cell.angle_beta   90.00
_cell.angle_gamma   90.00
#
_symmetry.space_group_name_H-M   'P 1'
#
loop_
_entity.id
_entity.type
_entity.pdbx_description
1 polymer ?
#
loop_
_entity_poly.entity_id
_entity_poly.type
_entity_poly.pdbx_seq_one_letter_code
_entity_poly.pdbx_strand_id
1 'polypeptide(L)'
;MAVLSSFPPELERLLEKDPYLTPFQQDFQRRYGVFHRILKKIEENEEGLNKFTKSYQTFGINRLTDGGLYCKEWAPGAEAIFLTGDFNNWNPFSHPYKKMDFGKWELFISPGPDGFRPVSHGSKLKLVIRTKTGEILYRISPWARYVVREGTNVNYDWIHWEPSTPYKWKHPIPKKPKSVRIYESHVGIASPEGKIASYKNFTYNVLPKIKDLGYNCIQLMAVMEHAYYASFGYQITSFFAASSRYGPPDDLKELIDVAHSLGITVLLDVVHSHASKNSEDGLNNFDGTDSAFFHSGARGTHILWDSRLFDYANWEVLRFLLSNLRWWVEEYAFDGFRFDGVSSMLYHHHGIGEGFSGDYNEYFGMHVDEDAVAYLMMANYMIHILHPECVTIAEDVSGMPALCCPIIEGGCEFDYRMAMAIPDKWIQIIKERKDEDWDMGNIVFTLTNRRYGEKYIAYAESHDQALVGDKTLAFWLMDAEMYNYMSVLSPFTPVIDRGIQLHKMIRLITHSLGGEGYLNFMGNEFGHPEWLDFPRQGNNESYHYARRQFNLSDDHLLRYRFLNVFDRDMNKLEEKFGWLASLPAYVSEKHELNKVIAYERANLLFIFNFHPSQSYTDYRVGVEKPGKYKIALDSDAPEYGGHNRLDHTTDFFSQPYSHNHRSNSLLQPNVLNESDGQSQGHQHTHYLKVYIPSRVAIVFQNMDIQM
;
A
#
# COMPACT_ATOMS: atom_id res chain seq x y z
N MET A 1 9.61 -9.12 -31.58
CA MET A 1 9.18 -7.73 -31.86
C MET A 1 8.09 -7.80 -32.92
N ALA A 2 6.83 -7.88 -32.49
CA ALA A 2 5.70 -7.77 -33.40
C ALA A 2 5.50 -6.29 -33.77
N VAL A 3 5.06 -6.03 -35.00
CA VAL A 3 4.67 -4.68 -35.45
C VAL A 3 3.51 -4.21 -34.57
N LEU A 4 3.81 -3.38 -33.57
CA LEU A 4 2.81 -2.81 -32.68
C LEU A 4 1.97 -1.78 -33.47
N SER A 5 0.66 -1.99 -33.54
CA SER A 5 -0.30 -1.04 -34.11
C SER A 5 -0.42 0.21 -33.23
N SER A 6 -0.86 1.34 -33.80
CA SER A 6 -1.16 2.57 -33.05
C SER A 6 -2.43 2.50 -32.18
N PHE A 7 -3.00 1.30 -32.04
CA PHE A 7 -4.24 1.01 -31.35
C PHE A 7 -3.99 -0.16 -30.38
N PRO A 8 -4.66 -0.22 -29.21
CA PRO A 8 -4.50 -1.35 -28.32
C PRO A 8 -4.96 -2.63 -29.04
N PRO A 9 -4.09 -3.66 -29.15
CA PRO A 9 -4.36 -4.82 -29.99
C PRO A 9 -5.52 -5.68 -29.49
N GLU A 10 -5.83 -5.66 -28.19
CA GLU A 10 -6.89 -6.46 -27.57
C GLU A 10 -8.00 -5.59 -26.96
N LEU A 11 -8.17 -4.35 -27.43
CA LEU A 11 -9.21 -3.43 -26.92
C LEU A 11 -10.62 -4.03 -26.94
N GLU A 12 -10.95 -4.84 -27.96
CA GLU A 12 -12.25 -5.50 -28.08
C GLU A 12 -12.58 -6.38 -26.86
N ARG A 13 -11.58 -7.04 -26.24
CA ARG A 13 -11.79 -7.86 -25.04
C ARG A 13 -12.28 -7.03 -23.86
N LEU A 14 -11.71 -5.83 -23.68
CA LEU A 14 -12.13 -4.91 -22.64
C LEU A 14 -13.56 -4.41 -22.87
N LEU A 15 -13.90 -4.08 -24.12
CA LEU A 15 -15.24 -3.63 -24.48
C LEU A 15 -16.30 -4.74 -24.39
N GLU A 16 -15.93 -6.00 -24.63
CA GLU A 16 -16.81 -7.15 -24.40
C GLU A 16 -17.04 -7.40 -22.90
N LYS A 17 -15.98 -7.27 -22.10
CA LYS A 17 -16.03 -7.42 -20.64
C LYS A 17 -16.83 -6.30 -19.97
N ASP A 18 -16.71 -5.08 -20.49
CA ASP A 18 -17.44 -3.90 -20.04
C ASP A 18 -17.96 -3.05 -21.21
N PRO A 19 -19.17 -3.36 -21.71
CA PRO A 19 -19.77 -2.66 -22.85
C PRO A 19 -20.00 -1.17 -22.64
N TYR A 20 -20.05 -0.68 -21.39
CA TYR A 20 -20.21 0.74 -21.08
C TYR A 20 -18.99 1.58 -21.50
N LEU A 21 -17.85 0.95 -21.78
CA LEU A 21 -16.65 1.62 -22.30
C LEU A 21 -16.71 1.89 -23.81
N THR A 22 -17.65 1.29 -24.54
CA THR A 22 -17.74 1.42 -26.01
C THR A 22 -17.78 2.86 -26.51
N PRO A 23 -18.55 3.80 -25.89
CA PRO A 23 -18.55 5.21 -26.30
C PRO A 23 -17.18 5.90 -26.18
N PHE A 24 -16.31 5.39 -25.31
CA PHE A 24 -15.00 5.96 -24.97
C PHE A 24 -13.83 5.23 -25.64
N GLN A 25 -14.11 4.36 -26.61
CA GLN A 25 -13.09 3.61 -27.36
C GLN A 25 -11.99 4.54 -27.93
N GLN A 26 -12.37 5.72 -28.41
CA GLN A 26 -11.42 6.68 -28.98
C GLN A 26 -10.45 7.24 -27.92
N ASP A 27 -10.88 7.40 -26.67
CA ASP A 27 -10.01 7.84 -25.58
C ASP A 27 -8.94 6.78 -25.27
N PHE A 28 -9.33 5.50 -25.23
CA PHE A 28 -8.38 4.38 -25.09
C PHE A 28 -7.36 4.33 -26.23
N GLN A 29 -7.83 4.48 -27.48
CA GLN A 29 -6.97 4.52 -28.65
C GLN A 29 -6.00 5.70 -28.62
N ARG A 30 -6.48 6.88 -28.19
CA ARG A 30 -5.66 8.09 -28.09
C ARG A 30 -4.55 7.92 -27.04
N ARG A 31 -4.90 7.49 -25.83
CA ARG A 31 -3.96 7.25 -24.71
C ARG A 31 -2.90 6.20 -25.08
N TYR A 32 -3.32 5.07 -25.62
CA TYR A 32 -2.40 4.04 -26.11
C TYR A 32 -1.49 4.56 -27.23
N GLY A 33 -2.02 5.40 -28.13
CA GLY A 33 -1.23 6.07 -29.15
C GLY A 33 -0.16 7.00 -28.56
N VAL A 34 -0.43 7.72 -27.46
CA VAL A 34 0.57 8.53 -26.75
C VAL A 34 1.66 7.63 -26.16
N PHE A 35 1.29 6.61 -25.38
CA PHE A 35 2.19 5.61 -24.81
C PHE A 35 3.10 4.99 -25.89
N HIS A 36 2.52 4.50 -26.98
CA HIS A 36 3.25 3.84 -28.05
C HIS A 36 4.24 4.78 -28.74
N ARG A 37 3.86 6.05 -28.98
CA ARG A 37 4.76 7.05 -29.54
C ARG A 37 5.95 7.34 -28.62
N ILE A 38 5.73 7.41 -27.31
CA ILE A 38 6.80 7.60 -26.33
C ILE A 38 7.75 6.40 -26.36
N LEU A 39 7.22 5.19 -26.24
CA LEU A 39 8.01 3.96 -26.26
C LEU A 39 8.86 3.85 -27.54
N LYS A 40 8.24 4.06 -28.70
CA LYS A 40 8.94 4.03 -30.00
C LYS A 40 10.07 5.06 -30.07
N LYS A 41 9.83 6.29 -29.61
CA LYS A 41 10.87 7.33 -29.57
C LYS A 41 12.02 6.95 -28.64
N ILE A 42 11.75 6.28 -27.52
CA ILE A 42 12.80 5.80 -26.60
C ILE A 42 13.63 4.71 -27.29
N GLU A 43 12.97 3.78 -27.99
CA GLU A 43 13.66 2.75 -28.77
C GLU A 43 14.54 3.33 -29.88
N GLU A 44 14.07 4.34 -30.59
CA GLU A 44 14.78 4.97 -31.71
C GLU A 44 15.93 5.90 -31.26
N ASN A 45 15.78 6.62 -30.14
CA ASN A 45 16.67 7.73 -29.78
C ASN A 45 17.53 7.49 -28.53
N GLU A 46 17.21 6.49 -27.71
CA GLU A 46 17.85 6.28 -26.39
C GLU A 46 18.47 4.88 -26.24
N GLU A 47 18.67 4.18 -27.36
CA GLU A 47 19.18 2.79 -27.41
C GLU A 47 18.31 1.81 -26.60
N GLY A 48 17.00 2.08 -26.57
CA GLY A 48 16.00 1.22 -25.93
C GLY A 48 15.67 1.61 -24.49
N LEU A 49 14.48 1.14 -24.06
CA LEU A 49 13.95 1.37 -22.72
C LEU A 49 14.91 0.96 -21.61
N ASN A 50 15.68 -0.11 -21.82
CA ASN A 50 16.64 -0.59 -20.84
C ASN A 50 17.79 0.40 -20.57
N LYS A 51 18.30 1.13 -21.56
CA LYS A 51 19.35 2.13 -21.32
C LYS A 51 18.76 3.42 -20.76
N PHE A 52 17.60 3.84 -21.30
CA PHE A 52 16.90 5.05 -20.87
C PHE A 52 16.64 5.08 -19.36
N THR A 53 16.23 3.96 -18.79
CA THR A 53 15.82 3.84 -17.38
C THR A 53 17.00 3.60 -16.44
N LYS A 54 18.21 3.40 -16.97
CA LYS A 54 19.47 3.35 -16.21
C LYS A 54 20.17 4.71 -16.13
N SER A 55 19.44 5.80 -16.35
CA SER A 55 20.05 7.13 -16.40
C SER A 55 20.69 7.55 -15.08
N TYR A 56 20.28 6.96 -13.95
CA TYR A 56 20.92 7.12 -12.63
C TYR A 56 22.41 6.68 -12.58
N GLN A 57 22.86 5.90 -13.57
CA GLN A 57 24.26 5.49 -13.73
C GLN A 57 25.13 6.58 -14.41
N THR A 58 24.50 7.60 -14.97
CA THR A 58 25.20 8.70 -15.66
C THR A 58 24.89 10.06 -15.05
N PHE A 59 23.62 10.33 -14.71
CA PHE A 59 23.19 11.52 -14.00
C PHE A 59 23.55 11.47 -12.51
N GLY A 60 23.66 12.65 -11.89
CA GLY A 60 24.23 12.82 -10.56
C GLY A 60 25.75 12.70 -10.59
N ILE A 61 26.34 12.09 -9.57
CA ILE A 61 27.79 11.82 -9.48
C ILE A 61 28.03 10.32 -9.55
N ASN A 62 28.89 9.93 -10.50
CA ASN A 62 29.24 8.53 -10.74
C ASN A 62 30.76 8.37 -10.84
N ARG A 63 31.29 7.34 -10.19
CA ARG A 63 32.71 7.00 -10.26
C ARG A 63 33.03 6.31 -11.59
N LEU A 64 34.07 6.79 -12.26
CA LEU A 64 34.64 6.18 -13.46
C LEU A 64 35.58 5.02 -13.11
N THR A 65 35.88 4.18 -14.10
CA THR A 65 36.75 3.00 -13.92
C THR A 65 38.19 3.37 -13.57
N ASP A 66 38.65 4.54 -13.97
CA ASP A 66 39.99 5.10 -13.66
C ASP A 66 40.06 5.78 -12.27
N GLY A 67 38.95 5.78 -11.52
CA GLY A 67 38.85 6.42 -10.21
C GLY A 67 38.46 7.91 -10.25
N GLY A 68 38.32 8.50 -11.44
CA GLY A 68 37.75 9.84 -11.60
C GLY A 68 36.25 9.88 -11.31
N LEU A 69 35.66 11.08 -11.35
CA LEU A 69 34.21 11.28 -11.24
C LEU A 69 33.66 11.85 -12.54
N TYR A 70 32.55 11.27 -13.01
CA TYR A 70 31.68 11.83 -14.02
C TYR A 70 30.43 12.37 -13.34
N CYS A 71 30.16 13.64 -13.55
CA CYS A 71 28.99 14.30 -13.01
C CYS A 71 28.11 14.80 -14.17
N LYS A 72 26.80 14.61 -14.08
CA LYS A 72 25.87 15.07 -15.11
C LYS A 72 24.55 15.53 -14.53
N GLU A 73 24.08 16.69 -14.99
CA GLU A 73 22.83 17.31 -14.52
C GLU A 73 21.99 17.82 -15.69
N TRP A 74 20.68 17.93 -15.47
CA TRP A 74 19.76 18.58 -16.40
C TRP A 74 19.19 19.86 -15.77
N ALA A 75 19.53 20.99 -16.38
CA ALA A 75 19.16 22.32 -15.88
C ALA A 75 19.16 23.29 -17.08
N PRO A 76 18.10 23.25 -17.91
CA PRO A 76 18.04 24.01 -19.16
C PRO A 76 17.99 25.53 -18.97
N GLY A 77 17.43 25.99 -17.84
CA GLY A 77 17.33 27.40 -17.46
C GLY A 77 18.63 28.01 -16.93
N ALA A 78 19.61 27.18 -16.56
CA ALA A 78 20.87 27.64 -15.99
C ALA A 78 21.77 28.35 -17.02
N GLU A 79 22.46 29.40 -16.55
CA GLU A 79 23.52 30.09 -17.30
C GLU A 79 24.87 29.38 -17.11
N ALA A 80 25.16 28.89 -15.90
CA ALA A 80 26.33 28.06 -15.60
C ALA A 80 26.06 27.17 -14.38
N ILE A 81 26.75 26.01 -14.33
CA ILE A 81 26.68 25.07 -13.21
C ILE A 81 28.09 24.74 -12.74
N PHE A 82 28.28 24.61 -11.44
CA PHE A 82 29.53 24.23 -10.81
C PHE A 82 29.28 23.21 -9.69
N LEU A 83 30.28 22.39 -9.40
CA LEU A 83 30.28 21.53 -8.21
C LEU A 83 31.08 22.18 -7.09
N THR A 84 30.53 22.23 -5.88
CA THR A 84 31.22 22.70 -4.68
C THR A 84 31.02 21.73 -3.52
N GLY A 85 31.90 21.77 -2.54
CA GLY A 85 31.78 20.96 -1.33
C GLY A 85 33.06 20.90 -0.53
N ASP A 86 33.12 19.99 0.44
CA ASP A 86 34.28 19.85 1.34
C ASP A 86 35.58 19.60 0.55
N PHE A 87 35.50 18.82 -0.53
CA PHE A 87 36.66 18.42 -1.35
C PHE A 87 37.40 19.59 -2.01
N ASN A 88 36.74 20.75 -2.17
CA ASN A 88 37.33 21.93 -2.80
C ASN A 88 37.28 23.19 -1.90
N ASN A 89 37.18 22.99 -0.59
CA ASN A 89 37.03 24.05 0.42
C ASN A 89 35.86 24.99 0.13
N TRP A 90 34.76 24.45 -0.39
CA TRP A 90 33.55 25.19 -0.73
C TRP A 90 33.76 26.32 -1.76
N ASN A 91 34.81 26.25 -2.59
CA ASN A 91 35.01 27.23 -3.66
C ASN A 91 33.92 27.08 -4.74
N PRO A 92 33.01 28.05 -4.88
CA PRO A 92 31.78 27.88 -5.65
C PRO A 92 31.99 27.77 -7.16
N PHE A 93 33.13 28.20 -7.69
CA PHE A 93 33.35 28.31 -9.14
C PHE A 93 34.52 27.49 -9.66
N SER A 94 35.17 26.71 -8.79
CA SER A 94 36.39 25.97 -9.11
C SER A 94 36.19 24.78 -10.06
N HIS A 95 35.00 24.17 -10.06
CA HIS A 95 34.69 22.97 -10.86
C HIS A 95 33.48 23.22 -11.78
N PRO A 96 33.65 23.98 -12.88
CA PRO A 96 32.58 24.29 -13.82
C PRO A 96 32.16 23.07 -14.64
N TYR A 97 30.86 22.87 -14.79
CA TYR A 97 30.31 21.94 -15.77
C TYR A 97 30.37 22.56 -17.17
N LYS A 98 30.59 21.71 -18.16
CA LYS A 98 30.47 22.02 -19.58
C LYS A 98 29.01 21.88 -20.01
N LYS A 99 28.47 22.91 -20.65
CA LYS A 99 27.13 22.88 -21.25
C LYS A 99 27.11 21.89 -22.42
N MET A 100 26.06 21.08 -22.47
CA MET A 100 25.76 20.16 -23.57
C MET A 100 24.44 20.57 -24.24
N ASP A 101 24.10 19.87 -25.31
CA ASP A 101 22.81 20.01 -25.96
C ASP A 101 21.65 19.66 -25.01
N PHE A 102 20.45 20.15 -25.35
CA PHE A 102 19.20 19.88 -24.61
C PHE A 102 19.20 20.30 -23.14
N GLY A 103 20.06 21.27 -22.76
CA GLY A 103 20.11 21.80 -21.39
C GLY A 103 20.79 20.86 -20.38
N LYS A 104 21.53 19.87 -20.86
CA LYS A 104 22.36 18.97 -20.05
C LYS A 104 23.71 19.61 -19.77
N TRP A 105 24.34 19.19 -18.68
CA TRP A 105 25.63 19.69 -18.23
C TRP A 105 26.48 18.51 -17.76
N GLU A 106 27.77 18.51 -18.09
CA GLU A 106 28.69 17.46 -17.65
C GLU A 106 29.99 18.01 -17.06
N LEU A 107 30.56 17.28 -16.10
CA LEU A 107 31.84 17.59 -15.48
C LEU A 107 32.63 16.29 -15.30
N PHE A 108 33.92 16.34 -15.62
CA PHE A 108 34.87 15.26 -15.36
C PHE A 108 35.89 15.75 -14.33
N ILE A 109 36.04 15.01 -13.24
CA ILE A 109 37.07 15.28 -12.21
C ILE A 109 38.06 14.13 -12.26
N SER A 110 39.30 14.42 -12.62
CA SER A 110 40.38 13.43 -12.67
C SER A 110 40.65 12.84 -11.27
N PRO A 111 41.11 11.58 -11.18
CA PRO A 111 41.57 11.01 -9.92
C PRO A 111 42.68 11.87 -9.28
N GLY A 112 42.79 11.83 -7.95
CA GLY A 112 43.81 12.57 -7.22
C GLY A 112 45.24 12.08 -7.54
N PRO A 113 46.29 12.87 -7.19
CA PRO A 113 47.69 12.59 -7.53
C PRO A 113 48.20 11.20 -7.11
N ASP A 114 47.70 10.64 -6.01
CA ASP A 114 48.09 9.31 -5.51
C ASP A 114 47.04 8.22 -5.81
N GLY A 115 46.14 8.45 -6.78
CA GLY A 115 45.01 7.56 -7.08
C GLY A 115 43.86 7.62 -6.07
N PHE A 116 43.91 8.59 -5.13
CA PHE A 116 42.83 8.85 -4.18
C PHE A 116 41.56 9.37 -4.88
N ARG A 117 40.42 9.08 -4.23
CA ARG A 117 39.10 9.52 -4.69
C ARG A 117 39.03 11.06 -4.69
N PRO A 118 38.58 11.70 -5.78
CA PRO A 118 38.47 13.17 -5.85
C PRO A 118 37.54 13.76 -4.79
N VAL A 119 36.51 13.00 -4.42
CA VAL A 119 35.57 13.32 -3.35
C VAL A 119 35.57 12.13 -2.39
N SER A 120 35.76 12.39 -1.10
CA SER A 120 35.72 11.33 -0.10
C SER A 120 34.28 10.94 0.24
N HIS A 121 34.06 9.67 0.58
CA HIS A 121 32.77 9.25 1.13
C HIS A 121 32.42 10.05 2.39
N GLY A 122 31.17 10.48 2.50
CA GLY A 122 30.69 11.28 3.62
C GLY A 122 30.92 12.79 3.47
N SER A 123 31.68 13.22 2.45
CA SER A 123 31.84 14.65 2.15
C SER A 123 30.54 15.28 1.70
N LYS A 124 30.33 16.53 2.13
CA LYS A 124 29.22 17.36 1.70
C LYS A 124 29.48 17.95 0.33
N LEU A 125 28.41 18.06 -0.45
CA LEU A 125 28.40 18.57 -1.80
C LEU A 125 27.21 19.50 -2.01
N LYS A 126 27.34 20.46 -2.91
CA LYS A 126 26.24 21.24 -3.49
C LYS A 126 26.53 21.56 -4.96
N LEU A 127 25.47 21.69 -5.74
CA LEU A 127 25.53 22.33 -7.04
C LEU A 127 25.40 23.84 -6.86
N VAL A 128 26.24 24.59 -7.56
CA VAL A 128 26.13 26.05 -7.67
C VAL A 128 25.59 26.36 -9.04
N ILE A 129 24.41 26.95 -9.11
CA ILE A 129 23.74 27.31 -10.36
C ILE A 129 23.69 28.82 -10.47
N ARG A 130 24.28 29.35 -11.54
CA ARG A 130 24.12 30.75 -11.91
C ARG A 130 22.94 30.87 -12.86
N THR A 131 21.96 31.70 -12.51
CA THR A 131 20.79 31.96 -13.36
C THR A 131 21.12 33.01 -14.43
N LYS A 132 20.23 33.17 -15.41
CA LYS A 132 20.35 34.22 -16.44
C LYS A 132 20.27 35.64 -15.88
N THR A 133 19.63 35.82 -14.71
CA THR A 133 19.56 37.12 -14.01
C THR A 133 20.81 37.42 -13.18
N GLY A 134 21.75 36.47 -13.11
CA GLY A 134 23.01 36.60 -12.35
C GLY A 134 22.92 36.13 -10.90
N GLU A 135 21.78 35.59 -10.47
CA GLU A 135 21.61 35.01 -9.14
C GLU A 135 22.45 33.72 -9.00
N ILE A 136 22.99 33.49 -7.79
CA ILE A 136 23.74 32.29 -7.45
C ILE A 136 22.90 31.43 -6.50
N LEU A 137 22.50 30.26 -6.98
CA LEU A 137 21.68 29.30 -6.28
C LEU A 137 22.52 28.13 -5.81
N TYR A 138 22.26 27.65 -4.60
CA TYR A 138 22.81 26.39 -4.09
C TYR A 138 21.71 25.33 -4.10
N ARG A 139 22.00 24.17 -4.70
CA ARG A 139 21.04 23.08 -4.87
C ARG A 139 21.65 21.73 -4.53
N ILE A 140 20.79 20.82 -4.11
CA ILE A 140 21.08 19.39 -4.08
C ILE A 140 20.84 18.81 -5.48
N SER A 141 21.68 17.86 -5.92
CA SER A 141 21.44 17.15 -7.18
C SER A 141 20.08 16.42 -7.13
N PRO A 142 19.25 16.50 -8.18
CA PRO A 142 18.01 15.71 -8.27
C PRO A 142 18.27 14.19 -8.13
N TRP A 143 19.50 13.77 -8.43
CA TRP A 143 19.98 12.39 -8.41
C TRP A 143 20.81 12.07 -7.15
N ALA A 144 20.73 12.90 -6.12
CA ALA A 144 21.42 12.66 -4.85
C ALA A 144 20.94 11.33 -4.22
N ARG A 145 21.92 10.47 -3.87
CA ARG A 145 21.67 9.15 -3.27
C ARG A 145 21.52 9.18 -1.76
N TYR A 146 22.01 10.24 -1.11
CA TYR A 146 21.92 10.42 0.32
C TYR A 146 22.03 11.90 0.68
N VAL A 147 21.15 12.36 1.55
CA VAL A 147 21.15 13.72 2.07
C VAL A 147 20.88 13.65 3.58
N VAL A 148 21.45 14.54 4.36
CA VAL A 148 21.36 14.49 5.83
C VAL A 148 21.08 15.89 6.38
N ARG A 149 20.25 15.96 7.42
CA ARG A 149 20.08 17.17 8.22
C ARG A 149 20.93 17.08 9.49
N GLU A 150 21.91 17.97 9.62
CA GLU A 150 22.76 18.01 10.81
C GLU A 150 22.13 18.86 11.93
N GLY A 151 22.02 18.27 13.12
CA GLY A 151 21.58 18.97 14.32
C GLY A 151 20.24 19.68 14.15
N THR A 152 20.23 20.99 14.40
CA THR A 152 19.05 21.86 14.32
C THR A 152 19.01 22.69 13.02
N ASN A 153 19.83 22.33 12.02
CA ASN A 153 19.82 23.05 10.74
C ASN A 153 18.45 22.96 10.07
N VAL A 154 18.07 24.02 9.37
CA VAL A 154 16.82 24.07 8.61
C VAL A 154 16.92 23.16 7.38
N ASN A 155 18.05 23.23 6.68
CA ASN A 155 18.25 22.59 5.38
C ASN A 155 19.00 21.25 5.50
N TYR A 156 18.84 20.42 4.47
CA TYR A 156 19.63 19.23 4.26
C TYR A 156 20.92 19.53 3.49
N ASP A 157 21.94 18.72 3.75
CA ASP A 157 23.19 18.66 3.01
C ASP A 157 23.22 17.42 2.14
N TRP A 158 23.72 17.54 0.91
CA TRP A 158 23.94 16.40 0.04
C TRP A 158 25.26 15.72 0.40
N ILE A 159 25.16 14.44 0.77
CA ILE A 159 26.29 13.64 1.21
C ILE A 159 26.73 12.71 0.08
N HIS A 160 28.03 12.73 -0.25
CA HIS A 160 28.60 11.78 -1.19
C HIS A 160 28.58 10.35 -0.62
N TRP A 161 27.66 9.53 -1.10
CA TRP A 161 27.50 8.15 -0.64
C TRP A 161 28.26 7.16 -1.52
N GLU A 162 29.42 6.70 -1.02
CA GLU A 162 30.26 5.72 -1.68
C GLU A 162 31.06 4.90 -0.63
N PRO A 163 30.38 4.11 0.22
CA PRO A 163 31.03 3.37 1.28
C PRO A 163 32.16 2.49 0.74
N SER A 164 33.24 2.34 1.51
CA SER A 164 34.39 1.49 1.12
C SER A 164 34.01 0.03 0.97
N THR A 165 33.00 -0.40 1.74
CA THR A 165 32.49 -1.77 1.76
C THR A 165 30.97 -1.71 1.54
N PRO A 166 30.49 -1.71 0.28
CA PRO A 166 29.06 -1.70 0.00
C PRO A 166 28.35 -2.93 0.57
N TYR A 167 27.08 -2.77 0.91
CA TYR A 167 26.23 -3.90 1.30
C TYR A 167 26.23 -5.00 0.22
N LYS A 168 26.33 -6.26 0.66
CA LYS A 168 26.26 -7.44 -0.20
C LYS A 168 24.99 -8.21 0.14
N TRP A 169 24.08 -8.29 -0.82
CA TRP A 169 22.85 -9.09 -0.74
C TRP A 169 23.15 -10.55 -0.44
N LYS A 170 22.44 -11.12 0.53
CA LYS A 170 22.65 -12.50 1.00
C LYS A 170 21.51 -13.43 0.61
N HIS A 171 20.29 -12.91 0.45
CA HIS A 171 19.10 -13.69 0.18
C HIS A 171 18.54 -13.39 -1.21
N PRO A 172 17.89 -14.39 -1.85
CA PRO A 172 17.23 -14.17 -3.13
C PRO A 172 15.91 -13.42 -2.94
N ILE A 173 15.51 -12.73 -4.00
CA ILE A 173 14.19 -12.10 -4.12
C ILE A 173 13.10 -13.18 -3.98
N PRO A 174 12.09 -12.99 -3.09
CA PRO A 174 10.96 -13.90 -2.96
C PRO A 174 10.14 -14.00 -4.25
N LYS A 175 9.42 -15.09 -4.44
CA LYS A 175 8.49 -15.20 -5.57
C LYS A 175 7.26 -14.32 -5.35
N LYS A 176 6.67 -13.81 -6.43
CA LYS A 176 5.39 -13.09 -6.38
C LYS A 176 4.33 -13.94 -5.65
N PRO A 177 3.75 -13.46 -4.53
CA PRO A 177 2.76 -14.22 -3.79
C PRO A 177 1.45 -14.33 -4.59
N LYS A 178 0.72 -15.44 -4.41
CA LYS A 178 -0.57 -15.65 -5.10
C LYS A 178 -1.63 -14.62 -4.69
N SER A 179 -1.63 -14.25 -3.42
CA SER A 179 -2.40 -13.17 -2.81
C SER A 179 -1.48 -12.37 -1.89
N VAL A 180 -1.68 -11.07 -1.82
CA VAL A 180 -0.90 -10.18 -0.96
C VAL A 180 -1.64 -9.94 0.35
N ARG A 181 -0.94 -10.19 1.47
CA ARG A 181 -1.32 -9.83 2.82
C ARG A 181 -0.29 -8.81 3.29
N ILE A 182 -0.65 -7.55 3.14
CA ILE A 182 0.23 -6.39 3.24
C ILE A 182 0.21 -5.85 4.67
N TYR A 183 1.39 -5.71 5.25
CA TYR A 183 1.59 -4.97 6.49
C TYR A 183 2.16 -3.58 6.15
N GLU A 184 1.30 -2.58 6.14
CA GLU A 184 1.67 -1.18 5.86
C GLU A 184 2.44 -0.60 7.03
N SER A 185 3.60 0.01 6.74
CA SER A 185 4.60 0.34 7.74
C SER A 185 5.33 1.64 7.50
N HIS A 186 5.60 2.35 8.60
CA HIS A 186 6.46 3.53 8.63
C HIS A 186 7.60 3.31 9.63
N VAL A 187 8.85 3.29 9.15
CA VAL A 187 10.03 2.93 9.97
C VAL A 187 10.19 3.83 11.20
N GLY A 188 10.06 5.16 11.01
CA GLY A 188 10.34 6.14 12.07
C GLY A 188 9.45 6.07 13.31
N ILE A 189 8.29 5.43 13.24
CA ILE A 189 7.35 5.29 14.37
C ILE A 189 7.32 3.86 14.93
N ALA A 190 8.15 2.96 14.38
CA ALA A 190 8.09 1.53 14.66
C ALA A 190 8.82 1.13 15.95
N SER A 191 8.62 1.91 17.02
CA SER A 191 9.20 1.69 18.35
C SER A 191 8.22 2.20 19.41
N PRO A 192 8.20 1.63 20.63
CA PRO A 192 7.45 2.19 21.75
C PRO A 192 8.05 3.48 22.30
N GLU A 193 9.27 3.84 21.91
CA GLU A 193 9.91 5.08 22.33
C GLU A 193 9.41 6.29 21.52
N GLY A 194 9.20 7.43 22.18
CA GLY A 194 8.86 8.69 21.53
C GLY A 194 10.08 9.33 20.85
N LYS A 195 10.62 8.67 19.84
CA LYS A 195 11.74 9.12 19.01
C LYS A 195 11.65 8.49 17.61
N ILE A 196 12.43 9.01 16.68
CA ILE A 196 12.55 8.39 15.35
C ILE A 196 13.28 7.05 15.47
N ALA A 197 12.59 5.97 15.13
CA ALA A 197 13.17 4.63 15.08
C ALA A 197 13.99 4.40 13.79
N SER A 198 14.96 3.48 13.86
CA SER A 198 15.90 3.20 12.76
C SER A 198 15.50 2.00 11.90
N TYR A 199 16.08 1.90 10.69
CA TYR A 199 15.98 0.72 9.83
C TYR A 199 16.43 -0.54 10.57
N LYS A 200 17.53 -0.46 11.34
CA LYS A 200 18.01 -1.56 12.18
C LYS A 200 16.97 -1.98 13.22
N ASN A 201 16.34 -1.03 13.91
CA ASN A 201 15.28 -1.35 14.87
C ASN A 201 14.11 -2.08 14.18
N PHE A 202 13.66 -1.60 13.02
CA PHE A 202 12.61 -2.27 12.25
C PHE A 202 13.02 -3.69 11.85
N THR A 203 14.24 -3.85 11.36
CA THR A 203 14.82 -5.13 10.93
C THR A 203 14.79 -6.18 12.03
N TYR A 204 15.28 -5.84 13.22
CA TYR A 204 15.47 -6.81 14.30
C TYR A 204 14.26 -6.98 15.23
N ASN A 205 13.40 -5.98 15.35
CA ASN A 205 12.29 -5.99 16.32
C ASN A 205 10.91 -6.09 15.68
N VAL A 206 10.74 -5.67 14.42
CA VAL A 206 9.43 -5.57 13.75
C VAL A 206 9.24 -6.63 12.69
N LEU A 207 10.23 -6.89 11.83
CA LEU A 207 10.14 -7.96 10.82
C LEU A 207 9.76 -9.34 11.41
N PRO A 208 10.33 -9.79 12.55
CA PRO A 208 9.92 -11.07 13.15
C PRO A 208 8.45 -11.10 13.56
N LYS A 209 7.90 -9.96 14.04
CA LYS A 209 6.48 -9.84 14.41
C LYS A 209 5.58 -9.93 13.17
N ILE A 210 5.93 -9.21 12.10
CA ILE A 210 5.20 -9.25 10.82
C ILE A 210 5.15 -10.68 10.28
N LYS A 211 6.28 -11.40 10.34
CA LYS A 211 6.35 -12.80 9.91
C LYS A 211 5.46 -13.71 10.76
N ASP A 212 5.52 -13.60 12.08
CA ASP A 212 4.70 -14.44 12.97
C ASP A 212 3.20 -14.24 12.72
N LEU A 213 2.80 -12.97 12.50
CA LEU A 213 1.44 -12.56 12.15
C LEU A 213 0.93 -13.14 10.81
N GLY A 214 1.78 -13.71 9.97
CA GLY A 214 1.37 -14.37 8.73
C GLY A 214 1.22 -13.44 7.51
N TYR A 215 1.63 -12.16 7.63
CA TYR A 215 1.77 -11.26 6.50
C TYR A 215 2.92 -11.74 5.60
N ASN A 216 2.73 -11.58 4.29
CA ASN A 216 3.71 -12.00 3.28
C ASN A 216 4.26 -10.82 2.46
N CYS A 217 3.75 -9.61 2.70
CA CYS A 217 4.14 -8.41 2.00
C CYS A 217 4.21 -7.24 2.99
N ILE A 218 5.16 -6.33 2.81
CA ILE A 218 5.27 -5.06 3.54
C ILE A 218 5.07 -3.92 2.55
N GLN A 219 4.23 -2.96 2.89
CA GLN A 219 4.18 -1.67 2.19
C GLN A 219 4.99 -0.67 3.02
N LEU A 220 6.17 -0.28 2.54
CA LEU A 220 7.10 0.57 3.28
C LEU A 220 6.93 2.04 2.86
N MET A 221 6.33 2.81 3.75
CA MET A 221 6.06 4.24 3.56
C MET A 221 7.24 5.11 3.99
N ALA A 222 7.24 6.35 3.51
CA ALA A 222 8.18 7.41 3.93
C ALA A 222 9.67 7.06 3.74
N VAL A 223 10.01 6.26 2.73
CA VAL A 223 11.40 5.87 2.44
C VAL A 223 12.11 6.89 1.56
N MET A 224 11.46 7.39 0.50
CA MET A 224 11.99 8.49 -0.29
C MET A 224 12.17 9.73 0.61
N GLU A 225 13.30 10.39 0.49
CA GLU A 225 13.63 11.47 1.42
C GLU A 225 12.68 12.67 1.28
N HIS A 226 12.24 13.15 2.44
CA HIS A 226 11.28 14.23 2.61
C HIS A 226 11.73 15.11 3.78
N ALA A 227 11.82 16.43 3.60
CA ALA A 227 12.34 17.31 4.66
C ALA A 227 11.36 17.51 5.82
N TYR A 228 10.04 17.48 5.56
CA TYR A 228 9.00 17.65 6.56
C TYR A 228 8.51 16.30 7.09
N TYR A 229 8.91 15.93 8.31
CA TYR A 229 8.63 14.59 8.86
C TYR A 229 7.12 14.33 9.03
N ALA A 230 6.36 15.36 9.44
CA ALA A 230 4.92 15.27 9.58
C ALA A 230 4.14 15.23 8.25
N SER A 231 4.82 15.28 7.10
CA SER A 231 4.21 14.94 5.80
C SER A 231 3.93 13.44 5.63
N PHE A 232 4.37 12.60 6.58
CA PHE A 232 4.24 11.15 6.50
C PHE A 232 4.95 10.51 5.28
N GLY A 233 5.89 11.24 4.68
CA GLY A 233 6.59 10.81 3.47
C GLY A 233 6.01 11.36 2.16
N TYR A 234 4.93 12.15 2.19
CA TYR A 234 4.29 12.63 0.96
C TYR A 234 4.97 13.87 0.35
N GLN A 235 5.71 14.66 1.13
CA GLN A 235 6.43 15.83 0.58
C GLN A 235 7.89 15.52 0.24
N ILE A 236 8.10 14.76 -0.85
CA ILE A 236 9.42 14.33 -1.32
C ILE A 236 10.30 15.52 -1.72
N THR A 237 11.55 15.49 -1.26
CA THR A 237 12.58 16.47 -1.62
C THR A 237 13.71 15.85 -2.45
N SER A 238 14.15 14.63 -2.14
CA SER A 238 15.22 13.91 -2.85
C SER A 238 14.80 12.50 -3.25
N PHE A 239 14.38 12.34 -4.51
CA PHE A 239 13.70 11.13 -5.01
C PHE A 239 14.57 9.86 -5.02
N PHE A 240 15.89 10.00 -5.15
CA PHE A 240 16.84 8.88 -5.19
C PHE A 240 17.48 8.58 -3.82
N ALA A 241 17.16 9.38 -2.80
CA ALA A 241 17.72 9.24 -1.46
C ALA A 241 16.78 8.44 -0.55
N ALA A 242 17.32 7.40 0.09
CA ALA A 242 16.67 6.79 1.24
C ALA A 242 16.73 7.75 2.44
N SER A 243 15.63 7.89 3.16
CA SER A 243 15.51 8.87 4.23
C SER A 243 16.55 8.64 5.32
N SER A 244 17.40 9.65 5.50
CA SER A 244 18.51 9.63 6.45
C SER A 244 18.08 9.54 7.91
N ARG A 245 16.81 9.89 8.20
CA ARG A 245 16.22 9.82 9.54
C ARG A 245 16.32 8.45 10.17
N TYR A 246 16.24 7.39 9.37
CA TYR A 246 16.18 6.03 9.87
C TYR A 246 17.55 5.32 9.81
N GLY A 247 18.54 5.92 9.17
CA GLY A 247 19.88 5.37 9.03
C GLY A 247 20.48 5.61 7.63
N PRO A 248 21.67 5.08 7.38
CA PRO A 248 22.29 5.09 6.06
C PRO A 248 21.58 4.16 5.06
N PRO A 249 21.79 4.36 3.75
CA PRO A 249 21.25 3.50 2.68
C PRO A 249 21.50 1.99 2.87
N ASP A 250 22.67 1.61 3.38
CA ASP A 250 23.02 0.21 3.57
C ASP A 250 22.19 -0.47 4.68
N ASP A 251 21.65 0.28 5.65
CA ASP A 251 20.75 -0.26 6.66
C ASP A 251 19.36 -0.56 6.07
N LEU A 252 18.91 0.20 5.07
CA LEU A 252 17.69 -0.12 4.31
C LEU A 252 17.88 -1.38 3.45
N LYS A 253 19.05 -1.53 2.82
CA LYS A 253 19.37 -2.75 2.07
C LYS A 253 19.36 -3.99 2.98
N GLU A 254 19.92 -3.89 4.19
CA GLU A 254 19.84 -4.99 5.16
C GLU A 254 18.40 -5.29 5.57
N LEU A 255 17.57 -4.27 5.81
CA LEU A 255 16.15 -4.46 6.14
C LEU A 255 15.44 -5.29 5.08
N ILE A 256 15.59 -4.92 3.81
CA ILE A 256 14.95 -5.61 2.69
C ILE A 256 15.51 -7.03 2.53
N ASP A 257 16.83 -7.19 2.63
CA ASP A 257 17.49 -8.51 2.54
C ASP A 257 17.04 -9.47 3.66
N VAL A 258 16.85 -8.95 4.88
CA VAL A 258 16.32 -9.74 6.00
C VAL A 258 14.83 -10.03 5.81
N ALA A 259 14.03 -9.10 5.28
CA ALA A 259 12.63 -9.38 4.93
C ALA A 259 12.53 -10.51 3.88
N HIS A 260 13.40 -10.47 2.87
CA HIS A 260 13.53 -11.53 1.85
C HIS A 260 13.92 -12.87 2.47
N SER A 261 14.82 -12.89 3.46
CA SER A 261 15.17 -14.11 4.21
C SER A 261 13.98 -14.76 4.93
N LEU A 262 12.97 -13.96 5.28
CA LEU A 262 11.72 -14.40 5.90
C LEU A 262 10.63 -14.75 4.87
N GLY A 263 10.95 -14.64 3.57
CA GLY A 263 10.01 -14.85 2.46
C GLY A 263 8.94 -13.77 2.37
N ILE A 264 9.25 -12.54 2.79
CA ILE A 264 8.35 -11.39 2.75
C ILE A 264 8.78 -10.47 1.61
N THR A 265 7.85 -10.14 0.72
CA THR A 265 8.07 -9.10 -0.31
C THR A 265 7.94 -7.71 0.31
N VAL A 266 8.69 -6.74 -0.18
CA VAL A 266 8.68 -5.35 0.28
C VAL A 266 8.35 -4.44 -0.89
N LEU A 267 7.22 -3.73 -0.80
CA LEU A 267 6.80 -2.71 -1.75
C LEU A 267 7.21 -1.34 -1.22
N LEU A 268 7.67 -0.48 -2.12
CA LEU A 268 7.97 0.92 -1.80
C LEU A 268 6.74 1.80 -2.07
N ASP A 269 6.51 2.77 -1.20
CA ASP A 269 5.58 3.86 -1.50
C ASP A 269 6.25 4.90 -2.41
N VAL A 270 5.75 5.03 -3.63
CA VAL A 270 6.27 5.92 -4.67
C VAL A 270 5.35 7.12 -4.80
N VAL A 271 5.88 8.29 -4.47
CA VAL A 271 5.17 9.56 -4.59
C VAL A 271 5.66 10.29 -5.83
N HIS A 272 5.12 9.88 -6.99
CA HIS A 272 5.37 10.55 -8.27
C HIS A 272 4.24 11.49 -8.69
N SER A 273 3.21 11.65 -7.85
CA SER A 273 2.07 12.54 -8.09
C SER A 273 2.45 14.02 -7.97
N HIS A 274 3.41 14.34 -7.09
CA HIS A 274 3.87 15.70 -6.81
C HIS A 274 5.26 15.70 -6.16
N ALA A 275 5.82 16.90 -5.95
CA ALA A 275 7.06 17.12 -5.18
C ALA A 275 6.90 18.27 -4.18
N SER A 276 7.71 18.27 -3.12
CA SER A 276 7.77 19.40 -2.19
C SER A 276 8.10 20.71 -2.91
N LYS A 277 7.54 21.83 -2.44
CA LYS A 277 7.88 23.18 -2.91
C LYS A 277 9.24 23.69 -2.44
N ASN A 278 9.95 22.92 -1.62
CA ASN A 278 11.29 23.25 -1.16
C ASN A 278 12.27 23.40 -2.33
N SER A 279 13.02 24.50 -2.35
CA SER A 279 14.00 24.80 -3.41
C SER A 279 15.46 24.61 -2.97
N GLU A 280 15.79 24.80 -1.69
CA GLU A 280 17.19 24.70 -1.22
C GLU A 280 17.66 23.25 -1.06
N ASP A 281 16.76 22.40 -0.60
CA ASP A 281 16.97 20.96 -0.35
C ASP A 281 16.02 20.06 -1.15
N GLY A 282 15.19 20.63 -2.03
CA GLY A 282 14.24 19.93 -2.87
C GLY A 282 14.39 20.24 -4.36
N LEU A 283 13.49 19.68 -5.16
CA LEU A 283 13.52 19.75 -6.63
C LEU A 283 12.96 21.06 -7.20
N ASN A 284 12.23 21.84 -6.41
CA ASN A 284 11.57 23.06 -6.88
C ASN A 284 12.59 24.15 -7.26
N ASN A 285 12.30 24.90 -8.33
CA ASN A 285 13.18 25.97 -8.82
C ASN A 285 14.66 25.54 -8.96
N PHE A 286 14.88 24.29 -9.40
CA PHE A 286 16.21 23.69 -9.46
C PHE A 286 17.19 24.54 -10.26
N ASP A 287 16.84 24.91 -11.49
CA ASP A 287 17.69 25.70 -12.39
C ASP A 287 17.40 27.22 -12.33
N GLY A 288 16.63 27.65 -11.32
CA GLY A 288 16.14 29.02 -11.17
C GLY A 288 14.86 29.33 -11.94
N THR A 289 14.26 28.34 -12.61
CA THR A 289 12.95 28.48 -13.28
C THR A 289 11.87 27.65 -12.60
N ASP A 290 10.61 28.02 -12.79
CA ASP A 290 9.45 27.30 -12.22
C ASP A 290 9.06 26.04 -13.02
N SER A 291 9.68 25.82 -14.19
CA SER A 291 9.21 24.89 -15.22
C SER A 291 10.23 23.85 -15.69
N ALA A 292 11.30 23.63 -14.92
CA ALA A 292 12.25 22.56 -15.21
C ALA A 292 11.57 21.18 -15.12
N PHE A 293 11.36 20.66 -13.91
CA PHE A 293 10.71 19.36 -13.71
C PHE A 293 9.17 19.43 -13.68
N PHE A 294 8.62 20.64 -13.59
CA PHE A 294 7.22 20.90 -13.28
C PHE A 294 6.56 21.71 -14.38
N HIS A 295 5.24 21.73 -14.42
CA HIS A 295 4.54 22.71 -15.24
C HIS A 295 4.75 24.14 -14.69
N SER A 296 4.66 25.15 -15.57
CA SER A 296 4.71 26.56 -15.15
C SER A 296 3.35 27.03 -14.60
N GLY A 297 3.38 28.04 -13.73
CA GLY A 297 2.18 28.73 -13.24
C GLY A 297 1.24 27.84 -12.44
N ALA A 298 -0.08 28.07 -12.60
CA ALA A 298 -1.12 27.38 -11.84
C ALA A 298 -1.16 25.86 -12.09
N ARG A 299 -0.93 25.41 -13.34
CA ARG A 299 -0.89 23.98 -13.69
C ARG A 299 0.22 23.22 -12.95
N GLY A 300 1.30 23.91 -12.58
CA GLY A 300 2.42 23.33 -11.83
C GLY A 300 2.25 23.28 -10.32
N THR A 301 1.09 23.66 -9.79
CA THR A 301 0.90 23.82 -8.34
C THR A 301 -0.34 23.07 -7.86
N HIS A 302 -0.18 22.17 -6.90
CA HIS A 302 -1.30 21.51 -6.26
C HIS A 302 -1.76 22.33 -5.04
N ILE A 303 -2.89 23.03 -5.15
CA ILE A 303 -3.30 24.05 -4.18
C ILE A 303 -3.55 23.45 -2.78
N LEU A 304 -4.22 22.29 -2.69
CA LEU A 304 -4.53 21.68 -1.39
C LEU A 304 -3.32 21.10 -0.67
N TRP A 305 -2.33 20.61 -1.43
CA TRP A 305 -1.13 19.97 -0.87
C TRP A 305 0.05 20.93 -0.78
N ASP A 306 -0.10 22.16 -1.31
CA ASP A 306 0.93 23.19 -1.33
C ASP A 306 2.25 22.68 -1.92
N SER A 307 2.13 21.99 -3.07
CA SER A 307 3.19 21.21 -3.69
C SER A 307 3.31 21.47 -5.21
N ARG A 308 4.33 20.89 -5.85
CA ARG A 308 4.63 21.07 -7.29
C ARG A 308 4.25 19.85 -8.11
N LEU A 309 3.69 20.08 -9.30
CA LEU A 309 3.17 19.04 -10.21
C LEU A 309 4.07 18.85 -11.42
N PHE A 310 4.48 17.60 -11.66
CA PHE A 310 5.41 17.22 -12.73
C PHE A 310 4.85 17.54 -14.12
N ASP A 311 5.75 17.88 -15.03
CA ASP A 311 5.45 17.88 -16.46
C ASP A 311 5.77 16.50 -17.05
N TYR A 312 4.80 15.59 -16.99
CA TYR A 312 4.98 14.20 -17.45
C TYR A 312 5.25 14.07 -18.96
N ALA A 313 4.95 15.10 -19.75
CA ALA A 313 5.26 15.13 -21.18
C ALA A 313 6.74 15.41 -21.46
N ASN A 314 7.45 15.99 -20.50
CA ASN A 314 8.85 16.35 -20.65
C ASN A 314 9.75 15.10 -20.66
N TRP A 315 10.61 15.02 -21.69
CA TRP A 315 11.48 13.86 -21.91
C TRP A 315 12.42 13.55 -20.74
N GLU A 316 12.98 14.59 -20.11
CA GLU A 316 13.91 14.41 -18.99
C GLU A 316 13.18 14.15 -17.67
N VAL A 317 11.92 14.58 -17.54
CA VAL A 317 11.03 14.19 -16.42
C VAL A 317 10.65 12.71 -16.54
N LEU A 318 10.26 12.23 -17.73
CA LEU A 318 10.06 10.80 -17.98
C LEU A 318 11.32 9.99 -17.65
N ARG A 319 12.49 10.45 -18.09
CA ARG A 319 13.78 9.81 -17.77
C ARG A 319 14.00 9.74 -16.27
N PHE A 320 13.77 10.85 -15.56
CA PHE A 320 13.95 10.97 -14.12
C PHE A 320 13.06 9.98 -13.36
N LEU A 321 11.75 10.01 -13.60
CA LEU A 321 10.77 9.20 -12.88
C LEU A 321 10.88 7.70 -13.21
N LEU A 322 11.08 7.33 -14.49
CA LEU A 322 11.26 5.92 -14.85
C LEU A 322 12.60 5.37 -14.34
N SER A 323 13.66 6.19 -14.34
CA SER A 323 14.93 5.79 -13.73
C SER A 323 14.84 5.68 -12.22
N ASN A 324 13.96 6.46 -11.59
CA ASN A 324 13.74 6.40 -10.15
C ASN A 324 13.11 5.06 -9.73
N LEU A 325 12.07 4.62 -10.44
CA LEU A 325 11.48 3.30 -10.21
C LEU A 325 12.53 2.20 -10.37
N ARG A 326 13.34 2.25 -11.44
CA ARG A 326 14.40 1.26 -11.66
C ARG A 326 15.48 1.31 -10.57
N TRP A 327 15.83 2.49 -10.09
CA TRP A 327 16.80 2.66 -9.01
C TRP A 327 16.36 1.92 -7.75
N TRP A 328 15.10 2.05 -7.35
CA TRP A 328 14.59 1.37 -6.16
C TRP A 328 14.55 -0.16 -6.29
N VAL A 329 14.28 -0.67 -7.50
CA VAL A 329 14.37 -2.12 -7.75
C VAL A 329 15.82 -2.61 -7.79
N GLU A 330 16.71 -1.96 -8.54
CA GLU A 330 18.07 -2.48 -8.76
C GLU A 330 19.04 -2.20 -7.59
N GLU A 331 18.92 -1.05 -6.91
CA GLU A 331 19.82 -0.69 -5.79
C GLU A 331 19.35 -1.28 -4.45
N TYR A 332 18.04 -1.29 -4.22
CA TYR A 332 17.43 -1.66 -2.94
C TYR A 332 16.59 -2.95 -2.99
N ALA A 333 16.46 -3.60 -4.16
CA ALA A 333 15.72 -4.86 -4.31
C ALA A 333 14.26 -4.81 -3.83
N PHE A 334 13.58 -3.66 -3.95
CA PHE A 334 12.13 -3.61 -3.72
C PHE A 334 11.38 -4.50 -4.72
N ASP A 335 10.33 -5.15 -4.23
CA ASP A 335 9.52 -6.13 -4.97
C ASP A 335 8.33 -5.49 -5.70
N GLY A 336 8.36 -4.18 -5.89
CA GLY A 336 7.29 -3.40 -6.51
C GLY A 336 6.92 -2.17 -5.70
N PHE A 337 5.74 -1.63 -6.00
CA PHE A 337 5.38 -0.27 -5.62
C PHE A 337 3.90 -0.11 -5.30
N ARG A 338 3.59 0.80 -4.37
CA ARG A 338 2.33 1.55 -4.39
C ARG A 338 2.60 2.92 -4.99
N PHE A 339 1.79 3.33 -5.95
CA PHE A 339 1.79 4.68 -6.49
C PHE A 339 0.76 5.50 -5.71
N ASP A 340 1.26 6.47 -4.95
CA ASP A 340 0.44 7.38 -4.15
C ASP A 340 -0.19 8.48 -5.03
N GLY A 341 -1.41 8.90 -4.66
CA GLY A 341 -2.08 10.04 -5.27
C GLY A 341 -2.40 9.86 -6.75
N VAL A 342 -2.68 8.63 -7.21
CA VAL A 342 -2.98 8.35 -8.64
C VAL A 342 -4.19 9.14 -9.11
N SER A 343 -5.23 9.33 -8.27
CA SER A 343 -6.35 10.21 -8.63
C SER A 343 -5.92 11.64 -8.94
N SER A 344 -4.92 12.18 -8.23
CA SER A 344 -4.39 13.52 -8.50
C SER A 344 -3.66 13.58 -9.85
N MET A 345 -3.01 12.48 -10.24
CA MET A 345 -2.33 12.33 -11.52
C MET A 345 -3.31 12.18 -12.69
N LEU A 346 -4.38 11.39 -12.51
CA LEU A 346 -5.29 11.04 -13.59
C LEU A 346 -6.09 12.23 -14.12
N TYR A 347 -6.33 13.25 -13.31
CA TYR A 347 -7.21 14.36 -13.67
C TYR A 347 -6.57 15.73 -13.45
N HIS A 348 -6.82 16.67 -14.36
CA HIS A 348 -6.37 18.06 -14.21
C HIS A 348 -7.03 18.80 -13.03
N HIS A 349 -8.19 18.35 -12.56
CA HIS A 349 -8.83 18.84 -11.33
C HIS A 349 -8.38 18.07 -10.07
N HIS A 350 -7.55 17.04 -10.23
CA HIS A 350 -6.97 16.24 -9.14
C HIS A 350 -7.99 15.54 -8.22
N GLY A 351 -9.23 15.36 -8.70
CA GLY A 351 -10.36 14.88 -7.87
C GLY A 351 -10.87 15.89 -6.83
N ILE A 352 -10.38 17.13 -6.84
CA ILE A 352 -10.73 18.13 -5.83
C ILE A 352 -12.12 18.71 -6.11
N GLY A 353 -13.02 18.56 -5.14
CA GLY A 353 -14.38 19.08 -5.24
C GLY A 353 -15.26 18.34 -6.25
N GLU A 354 -14.77 17.23 -6.80
CA GLU A 354 -15.49 16.39 -7.76
C GLU A 354 -16.03 15.13 -7.07
N GLY A 355 -17.22 14.69 -7.51
CA GLY A 355 -17.80 13.42 -7.11
C GLY A 355 -17.67 12.39 -8.22
N PHE A 356 -17.40 11.15 -7.86
CA PHE A 356 -17.36 10.02 -8.79
C PHE A 356 -18.58 9.12 -8.53
N SER A 357 -19.64 9.32 -9.30
CA SER A 357 -20.90 8.59 -9.18
C SER A 357 -20.84 7.20 -9.81
N GLY A 358 -19.87 6.98 -10.72
CA GLY A 358 -19.79 5.80 -11.55
C GLY A 358 -20.29 6.04 -12.98
N ASP A 359 -20.71 7.26 -13.32
CA ASP A 359 -20.92 7.66 -14.71
C ASP A 359 -19.57 7.73 -15.44
N TYR A 360 -19.47 7.04 -16.57
CA TYR A 360 -18.22 6.87 -17.29
C TYR A 360 -17.70 8.20 -17.86
N ASN A 361 -18.58 9.17 -18.11
CA ASN A 361 -18.18 10.52 -18.53
C ASN A 361 -17.30 11.24 -17.50
N GLU A 362 -17.34 10.85 -16.23
CA GLU A 362 -16.48 11.40 -15.18
C GLU A 362 -15.04 10.88 -15.28
N TYR A 363 -14.80 9.78 -16.01
CA TYR A 363 -13.49 9.11 -16.12
C TYR A 363 -12.83 9.27 -17.50
N PHE A 364 -13.58 9.75 -18.48
CA PHE A 364 -13.13 9.91 -19.86
C PHE A 364 -13.56 11.27 -20.39
N GLY A 365 -12.62 12.02 -20.95
CA GLY A 365 -12.85 13.39 -21.43
C GLY A 365 -11.60 14.25 -21.37
N MET A 366 -11.76 15.55 -21.62
CA MET A 366 -10.65 16.52 -21.65
C MET A 366 -10.06 16.83 -20.27
N HIS A 367 -10.75 16.46 -19.19
CA HIS A 367 -10.29 16.64 -17.82
C HIS A 367 -9.25 15.59 -17.39
N VAL A 368 -9.10 14.51 -18.14
CA VAL A 368 -8.08 13.48 -17.89
C VAL A 368 -6.72 13.95 -18.39
N ASP A 369 -5.70 13.82 -17.54
CA ASP A 369 -4.32 14.13 -17.89
C ASP A 369 -3.70 12.95 -18.66
N GLU A 370 -3.69 13.04 -19.99
CA GLU A 370 -3.17 11.97 -20.84
C GLU A 370 -1.66 11.77 -20.73
N ASP A 371 -0.92 12.83 -20.36
CA ASP A 371 0.52 12.76 -20.19
C ASP A 371 0.85 11.95 -18.93
N ALA A 372 0.11 12.18 -17.85
CA ALA A 372 0.21 11.40 -16.62
C ALA A 372 -0.22 9.93 -16.84
N VAL A 373 -1.33 9.68 -17.53
CA VAL A 373 -1.77 8.32 -17.88
C VAL A 373 -0.70 7.60 -18.72
N ALA A 374 -0.14 8.26 -19.73
CA ALA A 374 0.92 7.68 -20.54
C ALA A 374 2.18 7.38 -19.72
N TYR A 375 2.54 8.23 -18.76
CA TYR A 375 3.62 7.96 -17.82
C TYR A 375 3.32 6.71 -16.96
N LEU A 376 2.11 6.57 -16.41
CA LEU A 376 1.72 5.39 -15.62
C LEU A 376 1.76 4.09 -16.45
N MET A 377 1.27 4.14 -17.70
CA MET A 377 1.40 3.04 -18.65
C MET A 377 2.88 2.69 -18.91
N MET A 378 3.74 3.69 -19.17
CA MET A 378 5.18 3.48 -19.37
C MET A 378 5.85 2.87 -18.14
N ALA A 379 5.47 3.32 -16.94
CA ALA A 379 6.00 2.82 -15.68
C ALA A 379 5.66 1.34 -15.47
N ASN A 380 4.38 0.96 -15.57
CA ASN A 380 3.96 -0.43 -15.42
C ASN A 380 4.53 -1.33 -16.52
N TYR A 381 4.49 -0.88 -17.79
CA TYR A 381 5.10 -1.61 -18.91
C TYR A 381 6.58 -1.91 -18.66
N MET A 382 7.34 -0.90 -18.23
CA MET A 382 8.76 -1.04 -17.92
C MET A 382 8.98 -2.01 -16.75
N ILE A 383 8.25 -1.84 -15.65
CA ILE A 383 8.41 -2.66 -14.44
C ILE A 383 8.12 -4.12 -14.76
N HIS A 384 6.99 -4.44 -15.40
CA HIS A 384 6.62 -5.83 -15.65
C HIS A 384 7.46 -6.51 -16.72
N ILE A 385 8.03 -5.77 -17.68
CA ILE A 385 8.95 -6.35 -18.67
C ILE A 385 10.32 -6.63 -18.07
N LEU A 386 10.86 -5.70 -17.28
CA LEU A 386 12.21 -5.83 -16.72
C LEU A 386 12.23 -6.68 -15.44
N HIS A 387 11.14 -6.62 -14.66
CA HIS A 387 10.99 -7.25 -13.35
C HIS A 387 9.57 -7.88 -13.20
N PRO A 388 9.29 -9.01 -13.87
CA PRO A 388 7.94 -9.61 -13.89
C PRO A 388 7.37 -10.02 -12.53
N GLU A 389 8.23 -10.25 -11.54
CA GLU A 389 7.84 -10.59 -10.17
C GLU A 389 7.32 -9.38 -9.38
N CYS A 390 7.53 -8.15 -9.88
CA CYS A 390 7.07 -6.95 -9.19
C CYS A 390 5.55 -6.85 -9.12
N VAL A 391 5.07 -6.25 -8.03
CA VAL A 391 3.66 -5.90 -7.83
C VAL A 391 3.49 -4.38 -7.87
N THR A 392 2.54 -3.88 -8.66
CA THR A 392 2.19 -2.44 -8.65
C THR A 392 0.77 -2.20 -8.16
N ILE A 393 0.60 -1.26 -7.24
CA ILE A 393 -0.67 -0.92 -6.58
C ILE A 393 -0.98 0.56 -6.86
N ALA A 394 -2.18 0.85 -7.34
CA ALA A 394 -2.66 2.23 -7.50
C ALA A 394 -3.49 2.69 -6.29
N GLU A 395 -3.09 3.83 -5.71
CA GLU A 395 -3.91 4.59 -4.77
C GLU A 395 -4.82 5.56 -5.54
N ASP A 396 -5.96 5.04 -5.98
CA ASP A 396 -6.98 5.76 -6.74
C ASP A 396 -8.34 5.70 -6.04
N VAL A 397 -8.81 6.85 -5.57
CA VAL A 397 -10.14 7.04 -4.95
C VAL A 397 -11.24 7.06 -6.02
N SER A 398 -10.97 7.58 -7.23
CA SER A 398 -12.02 7.82 -8.22
C SER A 398 -12.67 6.51 -8.69
N GLY A 399 -11.86 5.49 -8.90
CA GLY A 399 -12.31 4.23 -9.46
C GLY A 399 -12.36 4.18 -10.97
N MET A 400 -11.36 4.79 -11.59
CA MET A 400 -11.19 4.79 -13.03
C MET A 400 -11.24 3.37 -13.63
N PRO A 401 -12.18 3.12 -14.56
CA PRO A 401 -12.26 1.84 -15.26
C PRO A 401 -10.96 1.49 -16.00
N ALA A 402 -10.60 0.21 -16.00
CA ALA A 402 -9.44 -0.35 -16.71
C ALA A 402 -8.07 0.11 -16.19
N LEU A 403 -8.00 0.78 -15.04
CA LEU A 403 -6.74 1.15 -14.40
C LEU A 403 -5.88 -0.10 -14.09
N CYS A 404 -6.53 -1.20 -13.68
CA CYS A 404 -5.87 -2.48 -13.40
C CYS A 404 -6.04 -3.51 -14.53
N CYS A 405 -6.33 -3.07 -15.77
CA CYS A 405 -6.36 -3.93 -16.95
C CYS A 405 -5.03 -3.85 -17.73
N PRO A 406 -4.67 -4.88 -18.52
CA PRO A 406 -3.43 -4.89 -19.32
C PRO A 406 -3.32 -3.72 -20.31
N ILE A 407 -2.11 -3.25 -20.57
CA ILE A 407 -1.87 -2.17 -21.57
C ILE A 407 -2.31 -2.59 -22.98
N ILE A 408 -2.18 -3.88 -23.33
CA ILE A 408 -2.61 -4.41 -24.62
C ILE A 408 -4.14 -4.31 -24.84
N GLU A 409 -4.92 -4.24 -23.76
CA GLU A 409 -6.36 -4.00 -23.77
C GLU A 409 -6.70 -2.50 -23.69
N GLY A 410 -5.70 -1.63 -23.51
CA GLY A 410 -5.86 -0.19 -23.32
C GLY A 410 -5.85 0.28 -21.86
N GLY A 411 -5.61 -0.61 -20.90
CA GLY A 411 -5.51 -0.27 -19.48
C GLY A 411 -4.15 0.31 -19.08
N CYS A 412 -3.94 0.50 -17.76
CA CYS A 412 -2.68 1.02 -17.21
C CYS A 412 -1.78 -0.06 -16.58
N GLU A 413 -2.22 -1.31 -16.55
CA GLU A 413 -1.46 -2.49 -16.09
C GLU A 413 -0.98 -2.41 -14.63
N PHE A 414 -1.75 -1.75 -13.77
CA PHE A 414 -1.60 -1.96 -12.33
C PHE A 414 -2.07 -3.37 -11.94
N ASP A 415 -1.34 -4.05 -11.05
CA ASP A 415 -1.78 -5.36 -10.54
C ASP A 415 -2.99 -5.23 -9.61
N TYR A 416 -3.02 -4.17 -8.79
CA TYR A 416 -4.09 -3.92 -7.83
C TYR A 416 -4.43 -2.43 -7.72
N ARG A 417 -5.61 -2.15 -7.18
CA ARG A 417 -5.97 -0.83 -6.65
C ARG A 417 -6.46 -0.91 -5.20
N MET A 418 -6.43 0.19 -4.48
CA MET A 418 -6.92 0.26 -3.10
C MET A 418 -8.46 0.38 -3.03
N ALA A 419 -9.09 -0.38 -2.15
CA ALA A 419 -10.54 -0.35 -1.91
C ALA A 419 -10.93 0.75 -0.89
N MET A 420 -10.70 2.01 -1.27
CA MET A 420 -10.72 3.15 -0.34
C MET A 420 -12.10 3.46 0.26
N ALA A 421 -13.20 2.99 -0.34
CA ALA A 421 -14.55 3.17 0.19
C ALA A 421 -14.86 2.29 1.43
N ILE A 422 -14.07 1.24 1.69
CA ILE A 422 -14.33 0.29 2.78
C ILE A 422 -14.09 0.94 4.17
N PRO A 423 -12.95 1.59 4.45
CA PRO A 423 -12.75 2.30 5.71
C PRO A 423 -13.84 3.35 5.98
N ASP A 424 -14.16 4.18 4.99
CA ASP A 424 -15.19 5.21 5.12
C ASP A 424 -16.54 4.62 5.54
N LYS A 425 -16.89 3.44 5.00
CA LYS A 425 -18.10 2.72 5.38
C LYS A 425 -18.09 2.31 6.86
N TRP A 426 -16.98 1.78 7.35
CA TRP A 426 -16.89 1.37 8.75
C TRP A 426 -16.96 2.56 9.69
N ILE A 427 -16.24 3.64 9.39
CA ILE A 427 -16.29 4.88 10.16
C ILE A 427 -17.71 5.45 10.17
N GLN A 428 -18.34 5.57 9.00
CA GLN A 428 -19.71 6.06 8.85
C GLN A 428 -20.66 5.28 9.75
N ILE A 429 -20.65 3.95 9.65
CA ILE A 429 -21.58 3.10 10.37
C ILE A 429 -21.35 3.19 11.89
N ILE A 430 -20.10 3.17 12.35
CA ILE A 430 -19.79 3.21 13.79
C ILE A 430 -20.07 4.59 14.39
N LYS A 431 -19.81 5.66 13.65
CA LYS A 431 -19.99 7.05 14.11
C LYS A 431 -21.46 7.49 14.10
N GLU A 432 -22.21 7.08 13.09
CA GLU A 432 -23.53 7.65 12.80
C GLU A 432 -24.71 6.72 13.15
N ARG A 433 -24.46 5.42 13.34
CA ARG A 433 -25.52 4.41 13.51
C ARG A 433 -25.31 3.57 14.76
N LYS A 434 -26.41 3.19 15.40
CA LYS A 434 -26.43 2.16 16.45
C LYS A 434 -26.32 0.77 15.81
N ASP A 435 -25.79 -0.20 16.54
CA ASP A 435 -25.59 -1.58 16.05
C ASP A 435 -26.88 -2.19 15.47
N GLU A 436 -28.04 -1.91 16.04
CA GLU A 436 -29.34 -2.42 15.56
C GLU A 436 -29.74 -1.82 14.20
N ASP A 437 -29.22 -0.64 13.86
CA ASP A 437 -29.52 0.09 12.64
C ASP A 437 -28.51 -0.20 11.52
N TRP A 438 -27.53 -1.08 11.76
CA TRP A 438 -26.57 -1.47 10.74
C TRP A 438 -27.28 -2.27 9.63
N ASP A 439 -27.08 -1.85 8.39
CA ASP A 439 -27.66 -2.44 7.19
C ASP A 439 -26.69 -3.49 6.63
N MET A 440 -27.08 -4.77 6.73
CA MET A 440 -26.23 -5.90 6.32
C MET A 440 -26.04 -5.91 4.80
N GLY A 441 -27.09 -5.56 4.06
CA GLY A 441 -27.05 -5.40 2.61
C GLY A 441 -26.09 -4.30 2.17
N ASN A 442 -26.05 -3.17 2.87
CA ASN A 442 -25.15 -2.05 2.57
C ASN A 442 -23.69 -2.39 2.87
N ILE A 443 -23.42 -3.10 3.97
CA ILE A 443 -22.08 -3.63 4.29
C ILE A 443 -21.62 -4.57 3.18
N VAL A 444 -22.42 -5.57 2.84
CA VAL A 444 -22.09 -6.53 1.76
C VAL A 444 -21.91 -5.81 0.43
N PHE A 445 -22.79 -4.87 0.10
CA PHE A 445 -22.70 -4.09 -1.13
C PHE A 445 -21.36 -3.34 -1.17
N THR A 446 -20.98 -2.62 -0.12
CA THR A 446 -19.71 -1.88 -0.09
C THR A 446 -18.50 -2.80 -0.27
N LEU A 447 -18.48 -3.95 0.40
CA LEU A 447 -17.37 -4.90 0.32
C LEU A 447 -17.28 -5.62 -1.04
N THR A 448 -18.39 -5.74 -1.77
CA THR A 448 -18.46 -6.50 -3.02
C THR A 448 -18.63 -5.64 -4.27
N ASN A 449 -18.94 -4.36 -4.13
CA ASN A 449 -19.13 -3.42 -5.24
C ASN A 449 -17.78 -2.99 -5.83
N ARG A 450 -17.20 -3.91 -6.61
CA ARG A 450 -15.91 -3.74 -7.27
C ARG A 450 -15.97 -4.25 -8.71
N ARG A 451 -15.04 -3.78 -9.53
CA ARG A 451 -15.00 -4.09 -10.96
C ARG A 451 -14.54 -5.54 -11.16
N TYR A 452 -15.33 -6.32 -11.90
CA TYR A 452 -15.01 -7.73 -12.10
C TYR A 452 -13.70 -7.89 -12.89
N GLY A 453 -12.79 -8.73 -12.40
CA GLY A 453 -11.49 -9.01 -13.02
C GLY A 453 -10.44 -7.90 -12.89
N GLU A 454 -10.72 -6.83 -12.15
CA GLU A 454 -9.69 -5.91 -11.62
C GLU A 454 -9.50 -6.24 -10.13
N LYS A 455 -8.25 -6.29 -9.65
CA LYS A 455 -7.96 -6.73 -8.28
C LYS A 455 -7.93 -5.57 -7.30
N TYR A 456 -8.46 -5.80 -6.09
CA TYR A 456 -8.52 -4.81 -5.04
C TYR A 456 -7.76 -5.25 -3.79
N ILE A 457 -7.04 -4.31 -3.17
CA ILE A 457 -6.53 -4.43 -1.80
C ILE A 457 -7.60 -3.89 -0.85
N ALA A 458 -8.17 -4.78 -0.05
CA ALA A 458 -9.15 -4.43 0.97
C ALA A 458 -8.49 -4.18 2.33
N TYR A 459 -8.98 -3.19 3.07
CA TYR A 459 -8.52 -2.86 4.41
C TYR A 459 -9.66 -2.20 5.19
N ALA A 460 -9.68 -2.42 6.51
CA ALA A 460 -10.76 -1.93 7.36
C ALA A 460 -10.53 -0.49 7.84
N GLU A 461 -9.26 -0.08 7.92
CA GLU A 461 -8.77 1.23 8.34
C GLU A 461 -7.34 1.39 7.78
N SER A 462 -6.92 2.60 7.44
CA SER A 462 -5.56 2.91 6.95
C SER A 462 -4.77 3.77 7.94
N HIS A 463 -3.58 4.19 7.51
CA HIS A 463 -2.80 5.20 8.19
C HIS A 463 -3.52 6.56 8.29
N ASP A 464 -4.41 6.92 7.35
CA ASP A 464 -5.17 8.19 7.39
C ASP A 464 -6.07 8.27 8.63
N GLN A 465 -6.83 7.21 8.91
CA GLN A 465 -7.68 7.12 10.10
C GLN A 465 -6.87 7.04 11.40
N ALA A 466 -5.61 6.61 11.31
CA ALA A 466 -4.73 6.59 12.46
C ALA A 466 -4.17 7.99 12.79
N LEU A 467 -4.21 8.97 11.90
CA LEU A 467 -3.67 10.32 12.12
C LEU A 467 -4.55 11.17 13.05
N VAL A 468 -3.93 12.17 13.69
CA VAL A 468 -4.62 13.15 14.51
C VAL A 468 -5.74 13.84 13.73
N GLY A 469 -6.94 13.86 14.31
CA GLY A 469 -8.14 14.37 13.65
C GLY A 469 -9.18 13.29 13.34
N ASP A 470 -8.78 12.01 13.39
CA ASP A 470 -9.69 10.86 13.38
C ASP A 470 -9.34 9.89 14.53
N LYS A 471 -10.02 8.74 14.60
CA LYS A 471 -9.79 7.67 15.57
C LYS A 471 -9.59 6.34 14.84
N THR A 472 -8.74 5.48 15.40
CA THR A 472 -8.64 4.08 14.97
C THR A 472 -9.97 3.35 15.19
N LEU A 473 -10.20 2.25 14.48
CA LEU A 473 -11.38 1.39 14.65
C LEU A 473 -11.54 0.97 16.11
N ALA A 474 -10.45 0.57 16.76
CA ALA A 474 -10.46 0.19 18.17
C ALA A 474 -10.91 1.35 19.07
N PHE A 475 -10.41 2.56 18.83
CA PHE A 475 -10.74 3.73 19.64
C PHE A 475 -12.16 4.26 19.35
N TRP A 476 -12.68 4.10 18.14
CA TRP A 476 -14.11 4.32 17.85
C TRP A 476 -15.02 3.34 18.60
N LEU A 477 -14.59 2.09 18.76
CA LEU A 477 -15.40 1.04 19.39
C LEU A 477 -15.39 1.06 20.92
N MET A 478 -14.27 1.48 21.53
CA MET A 478 -14.02 1.34 22.98
C MET A 478 -13.70 2.66 23.70
N ASP A 479 -13.24 3.68 22.97
CA ASP A 479 -12.92 5.03 23.47
C ASP A 479 -12.15 5.01 24.81
N ALA A 480 -12.54 5.86 25.76
CA ALA A 480 -11.89 6.00 27.06
C ALA A 480 -11.81 4.71 27.90
N GLU A 481 -12.65 3.70 27.64
CA GLU A 481 -12.56 2.43 28.37
C GLU A 481 -11.29 1.65 28.04
N MET A 482 -10.66 1.92 26.89
CA MET A 482 -9.38 1.29 26.53
C MET A 482 -8.29 1.52 27.58
N TYR A 483 -8.28 2.67 28.25
CA TYR A 483 -7.25 3.01 29.23
C TYR A 483 -7.40 2.28 30.56
N ASN A 484 -8.63 1.90 30.94
CA ASN A 484 -8.93 1.37 32.28
C ASN A 484 -9.31 -0.11 32.29
N TYR A 485 -9.87 -0.62 31.19
CA TYR A 485 -10.50 -1.95 31.14
C TYR A 485 -9.83 -2.93 30.16
N MET A 486 -8.71 -2.55 29.55
CA MET A 486 -7.89 -3.45 28.72
C MET A 486 -6.99 -4.39 29.52
N SER A 487 -7.01 -4.33 30.86
CA SER A 487 -6.39 -5.37 31.69
C SER A 487 -7.27 -6.63 31.74
N VAL A 488 -6.64 -7.81 31.77
CA VAL A 488 -7.35 -9.06 32.06
C VAL A 488 -7.81 -9.14 33.52
N LEU A 489 -7.23 -8.32 34.41
CA LEU A 489 -7.57 -8.24 35.83
C LEU A 489 -8.73 -7.28 36.13
N SER A 490 -9.01 -6.34 35.23
CA SER A 490 -10.16 -5.45 35.32
C SER A 490 -11.44 -6.15 34.83
N PRO A 491 -12.63 -5.71 35.28
CA PRO A 491 -13.90 -6.21 34.77
C PRO A 491 -13.95 -6.17 33.24
N PHE A 492 -14.48 -7.22 32.63
CA PHE A 492 -14.73 -7.25 31.20
C PHE A 492 -16.07 -6.58 30.92
N THR A 493 -16.03 -5.27 30.70
CA THR A 493 -17.24 -4.46 30.51
C THR A 493 -17.94 -4.80 29.20
N PRO A 494 -19.26 -4.54 29.08
CA PRO A 494 -19.97 -4.73 27.81
C PRO A 494 -19.42 -3.90 26.65
N VAL A 495 -18.77 -2.76 26.92
CA VAL A 495 -18.15 -1.90 25.90
C VAL A 495 -16.86 -2.52 25.38
N ILE A 496 -15.97 -3.00 26.26
CA ILE A 496 -14.75 -3.69 25.85
C ILE A 496 -15.07 -5.03 25.16
N ASP A 497 -16.06 -5.78 25.65
CA ASP A 497 -16.54 -6.98 24.97
C ASP A 497 -17.03 -6.66 23.56
N ARG A 498 -17.94 -5.70 23.41
CA ARG A 498 -18.42 -5.21 22.11
C ARG A 498 -17.26 -4.84 21.19
N GLY A 499 -16.31 -4.05 21.69
CA GLY A 499 -15.20 -3.55 20.88
C GLY A 499 -14.26 -4.64 20.41
N ILE A 500 -13.91 -5.59 21.29
CA ILE A 500 -13.06 -6.73 20.92
C ILE A 500 -13.77 -7.61 19.89
N GLN A 501 -15.06 -7.92 20.07
CA GLN A 501 -15.78 -8.76 19.11
C GLN A 501 -15.93 -8.07 17.75
N LEU A 502 -16.37 -6.80 17.72
CA LEU A 502 -16.58 -6.08 16.47
C LEU A 502 -15.27 -5.78 15.72
N HIS A 503 -14.17 -5.50 16.41
CA HIS A 503 -12.85 -5.33 15.78
C HIS A 503 -12.46 -6.58 14.98
N LYS A 504 -12.55 -7.76 15.59
CA LYS A 504 -12.27 -9.05 14.92
C LYS A 504 -13.22 -9.28 13.73
N MET A 505 -14.52 -9.09 13.94
CA MET A 505 -15.53 -9.35 12.90
C MET A 505 -15.38 -8.43 11.69
N ILE A 506 -15.16 -7.12 11.91
CA ILE A 506 -14.97 -6.13 10.85
C ILE A 506 -13.72 -6.45 10.03
N ARG A 507 -12.62 -6.82 10.70
CA ARG A 507 -11.37 -7.16 10.02
C ARG A 507 -11.51 -8.45 9.24
N LEU A 508 -12.12 -9.50 9.81
CA LEU A 508 -12.35 -10.76 9.12
C LEU A 508 -13.28 -10.58 7.91
N ILE A 509 -14.43 -9.92 8.04
CA ILE A 509 -15.35 -9.74 6.90
C ILE A 509 -14.71 -8.90 5.78
N THR A 510 -13.94 -7.88 6.14
CA THR A 510 -13.18 -7.08 5.16
C THR A 510 -12.14 -7.94 4.45
N HIS A 511 -11.41 -8.75 5.21
CA HIS A 511 -10.36 -9.63 4.72
C HIS A 511 -10.89 -10.73 3.79
N SER A 512 -12.03 -11.36 4.11
CA SER A 512 -12.56 -12.47 3.29
C SER A 512 -13.55 -12.05 2.22
N LEU A 513 -14.20 -10.88 2.32
CA LEU A 513 -15.19 -10.43 1.34
C LEU A 513 -14.73 -9.24 0.48
N GLY A 514 -13.84 -8.38 0.99
CA GLY A 514 -13.56 -7.05 0.44
C GLY A 514 -12.71 -7.00 -0.83
N GLY A 515 -11.86 -7.99 -1.11
CA GLY A 515 -10.94 -7.92 -2.25
C GLY A 515 -10.11 -9.18 -2.52
N GLU A 516 -9.07 -8.99 -3.34
CA GLU A 516 -8.11 -10.00 -3.82
C GLU A 516 -6.73 -9.87 -3.15
N GLY A 517 -6.60 -8.89 -2.25
CA GLY A 517 -5.51 -8.72 -1.30
C GLY A 517 -6.03 -8.05 -0.03
N TYR A 518 -5.23 -8.10 1.04
CA TYR A 518 -5.54 -7.46 2.31
C TYR A 518 -4.41 -6.54 2.75
N LEU A 519 -4.76 -5.42 3.41
CA LEU A 519 -3.80 -4.51 4.02
C LEU A 519 -4.17 -4.20 5.48
N ASN A 520 -3.14 -4.12 6.32
CA ASN A 520 -3.22 -3.65 7.70
C ASN A 520 -2.12 -2.63 7.98
N PHE A 521 -2.47 -1.50 8.58
CA PHE A 521 -1.49 -0.51 9.05
C PHE A 521 -0.96 -0.85 10.45
N MET A 522 0.35 -0.68 10.65
CA MET A 522 1.06 -1.10 11.86
C MET A 522 0.40 -0.66 13.18
N GLY A 523 0.06 -1.63 14.03
CA GLY A 523 -0.60 -1.46 15.31
C GLY A 523 -2.11 -1.72 15.29
N ASN A 524 -2.77 -1.54 14.13
CA ASN A 524 -4.21 -1.74 14.03
C ASN A 524 -4.59 -3.23 14.20
N GLU A 525 -3.65 -4.15 13.97
CA GLU A 525 -3.83 -5.59 14.14
C GLU A 525 -4.19 -6.00 15.55
N PHE A 526 -3.65 -5.32 16.55
CA PHE A 526 -3.96 -5.56 17.95
C PHE A 526 -4.87 -4.50 18.54
N GLY A 527 -5.43 -3.60 17.71
CA GLY A 527 -6.27 -2.49 18.16
C GLY A 527 -5.51 -1.48 18.99
N HIS A 528 -4.37 -0.98 18.47
CA HIS A 528 -3.58 0.06 19.13
C HIS A 528 -4.47 1.23 19.59
N PRO A 529 -4.34 1.69 20.85
CA PRO A 529 -5.13 2.80 21.36
C PRO A 529 -4.69 4.13 20.76
N GLU A 530 -5.33 5.23 21.17
CA GLU A 530 -4.91 6.59 20.81
C GLU A 530 -4.95 6.84 19.28
N TRP A 531 -4.15 7.80 18.84
CA TRP A 531 -3.94 8.20 17.45
C TRP A 531 -2.44 8.48 17.24
N LEU A 532 -2.07 8.72 15.99
CA LEU A 532 -0.74 9.06 15.54
C LEU A 532 -0.66 10.56 15.30
N ASP A 533 0.29 11.24 15.94
CA ASP A 533 0.55 12.67 15.70
C ASP A 533 2.05 12.90 15.60
N PHE A 534 2.47 13.47 14.48
CA PHE A 534 3.87 13.76 14.21
C PHE A 534 4.31 15.07 14.88
N PRO A 535 5.61 15.21 15.19
CA PRO A 535 6.17 16.47 15.67
C PRO A 535 5.85 17.62 14.71
N ARG A 536 5.18 18.63 15.23
CA ARG A 536 4.82 19.86 14.53
C ARG A 536 4.62 21.01 15.51
N GLN A 537 4.57 22.23 15.00
CA GLN A 537 4.33 23.42 15.84
C GLN A 537 3.07 23.28 16.73
N GLY A 538 2.00 22.69 16.20
CA GLY A 538 0.72 22.52 16.91
C GLY A 538 0.73 21.56 18.10
N ASN A 539 1.77 20.73 18.25
CA ASN A 539 1.95 19.83 19.40
C ASN A 539 3.33 20.01 20.07
N ASN A 540 3.96 21.17 19.87
CA ASN A 540 5.26 21.52 20.44
C ASN A 540 6.39 20.54 20.04
N GLU A 541 6.40 20.09 18.78
CA GLU A 541 7.39 19.14 18.26
C GLU A 541 7.44 17.83 19.07
N SER A 542 6.29 17.39 19.57
CA SER A 542 6.19 16.20 20.41
C SER A 542 6.29 14.93 19.58
N TYR A 543 7.13 14.00 20.05
CA TYR A 543 7.21 12.63 19.53
C TYR A 543 6.34 11.66 20.34
N HIS A 544 5.56 12.15 21.30
CA HIS A 544 4.81 11.28 22.22
C HIS A 544 3.81 10.39 21.50
N TYR A 545 3.17 10.85 20.42
CA TYR A 545 2.24 10.02 19.64
C TYR A 545 2.85 9.50 18.34
N ALA A 546 4.09 9.87 18.01
CA ALA A 546 4.82 9.40 16.83
C ALA A 546 5.55 8.07 17.12
N ARG A 547 4.81 7.07 17.62
CA ARG A 547 5.36 5.79 18.12
C ARG A 547 4.34 4.66 18.02
N ARG A 548 4.79 3.42 18.23
CA ARG A 548 3.94 2.21 18.28
C ARG A 548 4.23 1.39 19.52
N GLN A 549 3.21 1.21 20.35
CA GLN A 549 3.29 0.47 21.60
C GLN A 549 3.16 -1.05 21.39
N PHE A 550 4.11 -1.65 20.68
CA PHE A 550 4.14 -3.10 20.49
C PHE A 550 4.22 -3.89 21.82
N ASN A 551 4.67 -3.24 22.89
CA ASN A 551 4.65 -3.80 24.24
C ASN A 551 3.23 -4.11 24.75
N LEU A 552 2.18 -3.47 24.22
CA LEU A 552 0.80 -3.74 24.64
C LEU A 552 0.31 -5.13 24.23
N SER A 553 0.68 -5.58 23.02
CA SER A 553 0.31 -6.90 22.52
C SER A 553 1.20 -8.01 23.07
N ASP A 554 2.42 -7.67 23.48
CA ASP A 554 3.36 -8.60 24.12
C ASP A 554 3.02 -8.87 25.61
N ASP A 555 2.29 -7.98 26.29
CA ASP A 555 1.94 -8.14 27.70
C ASP A 555 0.74 -9.09 27.90
N HIS A 556 0.99 -10.20 28.60
CA HIS A 556 -0.01 -11.21 28.93
C HIS A 556 -1.10 -10.73 29.91
N LEU A 557 -0.90 -9.60 30.60
CA LEU A 557 -1.91 -9.00 31.48
C LEU A 557 -2.86 -8.05 30.74
N LEU A 558 -2.65 -7.83 29.44
CA LEU A 558 -3.48 -6.96 28.62
C LEU A 558 -4.28 -7.74 27.57
N ARG A 559 -5.41 -7.16 27.16
CA ARG A 559 -6.37 -7.75 26.22
C ARG A 559 -5.98 -7.54 24.74
N TYR A 560 -5.03 -6.64 24.43
CA TYR A 560 -4.54 -6.43 23.06
C TYR A 560 -3.99 -7.71 22.43
N ARG A 561 -3.39 -8.60 23.24
CA ARG A 561 -2.93 -9.92 22.80
C ARG A 561 -4.01 -10.76 22.11
N PHE A 562 -5.27 -10.60 22.51
CA PHE A 562 -6.39 -11.37 21.95
C PHE A 562 -6.68 -10.97 20.51
N LEU A 563 -6.65 -9.67 20.22
CA LEU A 563 -6.80 -9.13 18.87
C LEU A 563 -5.60 -9.51 18.00
N ASN A 564 -4.39 -9.43 18.57
CA ASN A 564 -3.14 -9.82 17.91
C ASN A 564 -3.14 -11.31 17.48
N VAL A 565 -3.57 -12.20 18.38
CA VAL A 565 -3.64 -13.64 18.11
C VAL A 565 -4.72 -13.95 17.08
N PHE A 566 -5.86 -13.26 17.10
CA PHE A 566 -6.89 -13.40 16.07
C PHE A 566 -6.38 -12.97 14.68
N ASP A 567 -5.67 -11.83 14.59
CA ASP A 567 -5.06 -11.37 13.34
C ASP A 567 -4.10 -12.40 12.74
N ARG A 568 -3.23 -12.94 13.59
CA ARG A 568 -2.29 -14.00 13.21
C ARG A 568 -3.00 -15.21 12.60
N ASP A 569 -4.02 -15.69 13.29
CA ASP A 569 -4.69 -16.93 12.90
C ASP A 569 -5.63 -16.70 11.70
N MET A 570 -6.19 -15.50 11.53
CA MET A 570 -6.87 -15.06 10.31
C MET A 570 -5.94 -15.12 9.09
N ASN A 571 -4.74 -14.54 9.17
CA ASN A 571 -3.77 -14.53 8.08
C ASN A 571 -3.24 -15.94 7.76
N LYS A 572 -2.94 -16.76 8.78
CA LYS A 572 -2.50 -18.16 8.60
C LYS A 572 -3.60 -19.04 8.00
N LEU A 573 -4.85 -18.78 8.33
CA LEU A 573 -5.98 -19.46 7.70
C LEU A 573 -6.08 -19.07 6.21
N GLU A 574 -5.84 -17.81 5.85
CA GLU A 574 -5.79 -17.42 4.44
C GLU A 574 -4.62 -18.04 3.70
N GLU A 575 -3.44 -18.11 4.32
CA GLU A 575 -2.30 -18.81 3.72
C GLU A 575 -2.63 -20.27 3.39
N LYS A 576 -3.40 -20.93 4.26
CA LYS A 576 -3.83 -22.32 4.09
C LYS A 576 -4.87 -22.51 2.98
N PHE A 577 -5.88 -21.64 2.92
CA PHE A 577 -7.04 -21.82 2.02
C PHE A 577 -7.04 -20.92 0.77
N GLY A 578 -6.22 -19.87 0.74
CA GLY A 578 -6.02 -18.98 -0.40
C GLY A 578 -7.27 -18.25 -0.87
N TRP A 579 -8.14 -17.77 0.04
CA TRP A 579 -9.38 -17.15 -0.38
C TRP A 579 -9.20 -15.81 -1.08
N LEU A 580 -8.16 -15.04 -0.78
CA LEU A 580 -7.92 -13.77 -1.48
C LEU A 580 -7.60 -14.01 -2.96
N ALA A 581 -6.88 -15.09 -3.28
CA ALA A 581 -6.58 -15.49 -4.66
C ALA A 581 -7.75 -16.23 -5.35
N SER A 582 -8.80 -16.57 -4.62
CA SER A 582 -9.97 -17.27 -5.15
C SER A 582 -10.98 -16.31 -5.79
N LEU A 583 -11.87 -16.85 -6.61
CA LEU A 583 -13.00 -16.11 -7.18
C LEU A 583 -13.83 -15.38 -6.10
N PRO A 584 -14.55 -14.31 -6.47
CA PRO A 584 -15.42 -13.59 -5.54
C PRO A 584 -16.37 -14.51 -4.78
N ALA A 585 -16.65 -14.15 -3.53
CA ALA A 585 -17.55 -14.91 -2.68
C ALA A 585 -18.97 -14.96 -3.23
N TYR A 586 -19.69 -16.03 -2.93
CA TYR A 586 -21.14 -16.09 -3.15
C TYR A 586 -21.85 -15.79 -1.83
N VAL A 587 -22.56 -14.67 -1.77
CA VAL A 587 -23.29 -14.25 -0.58
C VAL A 587 -24.69 -14.87 -0.57
N SER A 588 -24.86 -15.92 0.21
CA SER A 588 -26.15 -16.57 0.40
C SER A 588 -27.06 -15.77 1.32
N GLU A 589 -26.53 -14.98 2.26
CA GLU A 589 -27.35 -14.31 3.26
C GLU A 589 -26.83 -12.94 3.68
N LYS A 590 -27.77 -12.01 3.80
CA LYS A 590 -27.62 -10.63 4.32
C LYS A 590 -28.93 -10.25 5.03
N HIS A 591 -29.17 -10.88 6.17
CA HIS A 591 -30.46 -10.84 6.85
C HIS A 591 -30.55 -9.62 7.79
N GLU A 592 -31.40 -8.64 7.46
CA GLU A 592 -31.47 -7.36 8.19
C GLU A 592 -31.98 -7.47 9.62
N LEU A 593 -33.04 -8.25 9.88
CA LEU A 593 -33.58 -8.38 11.25
C LEU A 593 -32.64 -9.18 12.15
N ASN A 594 -32.13 -10.30 11.64
CA ASN A 594 -31.22 -11.15 12.41
C ASN A 594 -29.79 -10.61 12.49
N LYS A 595 -29.45 -9.61 11.67
CA LYS A 595 -28.08 -9.09 11.51
C LYS A 595 -27.08 -10.20 11.17
N VAL A 596 -27.50 -11.17 10.36
CA VAL A 596 -26.65 -12.30 9.94
C VAL A 596 -26.20 -12.11 8.51
N ILE A 597 -24.89 -12.28 8.29
CA ILE A 597 -24.28 -12.35 6.95
C ILE A 597 -23.67 -13.74 6.81
N ALA A 598 -23.98 -14.45 5.72
CA ALA A 598 -23.34 -15.72 5.40
C ALA A 598 -22.96 -15.80 3.91
N TYR A 599 -21.79 -16.35 3.65
CA TYR A 599 -21.26 -16.51 2.29
C TYR A 599 -20.22 -17.61 2.18
N GLU A 600 -19.99 -18.09 0.96
CA GLU A 600 -18.96 -19.07 0.65
C GLU A 600 -17.85 -18.45 -0.19
N ARG A 601 -16.59 -18.70 0.18
CA ARG A 601 -15.39 -18.34 -0.61
C ARG A 601 -14.32 -19.40 -0.39
N ALA A 602 -13.66 -19.85 -1.46
CA ALA A 602 -12.59 -20.85 -1.40
C ALA A 602 -12.97 -22.16 -0.65
N ASN A 603 -14.21 -22.64 -0.87
CA ASN A 603 -14.78 -23.80 -0.17
C ASN A 603 -14.92 -23.67 1.35
N LEU A 604 -14.75 -22.45 1.89
CA LEU A 604 -15.08 -22.12 3.26
C LEU A 604 -16.47 -21.49 3.31
N LEU A 605 -17.20 -21.77 4.38
CA LEU A 605 -18.44 -21.07 4.73
C LEU A 605 -18.13 -20.07 5.85
N PHE A 606 -18.43 -18.80 5.61
CA PHE A 606 -18.32 -17.74 6.60
C PHE A 606 -19.70 -17.36 7.11
N ILE A 607 -19.82 -17.20 8.43
CA ILE A 607 -21.05 -16.79 9.10
C ILE A 607 -20.70 -15.70 10.10
N PHE A 608 -21.39 -14.56 10.02
CA PHE A 608 -21.26 -13.43 10.93
C PHE A 608 -22.62 -13.12 11.56
N ASN A 609 -22.68 -13.05 12.89
CA ASN A 609 -23.83 -12.53 13.60
C ASN A 609 -23.49 -11.17 14.21
N PHE A 610 -23.89 -10.09 13.54
CA PHE A 610 -23.73 -8.71 13.99
C PHE A 610 -24.80 -8.27 15.00
N HIS A 611 -25.75 -9.14 15.37
CA HIS A 611 -26.80 -8.75 16.29
C HIS A 611 -26.20 -8.41 17.67
N PRO A 612 -26.58 -7.26 18.28
CA PRO A 612 -25.95 -6.79 19.52
C PRO A 612 -26.22 -7.68 20.75
N SER A 613 -27.36 -8.37 20.80
CA SER A 613 -27.78 -9.21 21.93
C SER A 613 -28.32 -10.61 21.60
N GLN A 614 -28.90 -10.83 20.41
CA GLN A 614 -29.56 -12.08 20.07
C GLN A 614 -28.55 -13.13 19.61
N SER A 615 -28.59 -14.28 20.28
CA SER A 615 -27.95 -15.50 19.81
C SER A 615 -28.98 -16.39 19.13
N TYR A 616 -28.57 -17.09 18.08
CA TYR A 616 -29.46 -17.96 17.33
C TYR A 616 -29.05 -19.41 17.53
N THR A 617 -29.97 -20.21 18.04
CA THR A 617 -29.90 -21.66 17.90
C THR A 617 -30.64 -22.04 16.61
N ASP A 618 -30.21 -23.11 15.96
CA ASP A 618 -30.92 -23.73 14.82
C ASP A 618 -30.83 -22.93 13.54
N TYR A 619 -29.85 -22.03 13.46
CA TYR A 619 -29.77 -21.14 12.32
C TYR A 619 -29.37 -21.93 11.08
N ARG A 620 -30.31 -22.08 10.14
CA ARG A 620 -30.05 -22.79 8.88
C ARG A 620 -29.22 -21.89 7.98
N VAL A 621 -28.14 -22.43 7.42
CA VAL A 621 -27.28 -21.71 6.47
C VAL A 621 -27.14 -22.54 5.20
N GLY A 622 -27.33 -21.91 4.05
CA GLY A 622 -27.19 -22.55 2.74
C GLY A 622 -25.73 -22.80 2.39
N VAL A 623 -25.44 -23.96 1.80
CA VAL A 623 -24.11 -24.33 1.29
C VAL A 623 -24.24 -25.01 -0.06
N GLU A 624 -23.30 -24.78 -0.97
CA GLU A 624 -23.37 -25.41 -2.30
C GLU A 624 -22.97 -26.88 -2.24
N LYS A 625 -21.82 -27.17 -1.63
CA LYS A 625 -21.27 -28.53 -1.61
C LYS A 625 -21.83 -29.30 -0.41
N PRO A 626 -22.38 -30.50 -0.62
CA PRO A 626 -22.74 -31.33 0.50
C PRO A 626 -21.47 -31.83 1.22
N GLY A 627 -21.62 -32.25 2.47
CA GLY A 627 -20.58 -32.93 3.22
C GLY A 627 -20.59 -32.62 4.71
N LYS A 628 -19.48 -33.00 5.34
CA LYS A 628 -19.18 -32.73 6.73
C LYS A 628 -18.35 -31.45 6.88
N TYR A 629 -18.85 -30.51 7.67
CA TYR A 629 -18.22 -29.24 7.97
C TYR A 629 -17.67 -29.22 9.39
N LYS A 630 -16.51 -28.58 9.57
CA LYS A 630 -15.88 -28.32 10.88
C LYS A 630 -15.51 -26.86 11.02
N ILE A 631 -15.52 -26.37 12.26
CA ILE A 631 -15.03 -25.02 12.58
C ILE A 631 -13.54 -24.97 12.25
N ALA A 632 -13.18 -24.03 11.38
CA ALA A 632 -11.81 -23.73 10.99
C ALA A 632 -11.29 -22.47 11.70
N LEU A 633 -12.17 -21.52 12.01
CA LEU A 633 -11.91 -20.34 12.84
C LEU A 633 -13.18 -19.94 13.57
N ASP A 634 -13.05 -19.58 14.84
CA ASP A 634 -14.14 -19.15 15.71
C ASP A 634 -13.69 -17.92 16.49
N SER A 635 -14.28 -16.76 16.22
CA SER A 635 -13.90 -15.53 16.90
C SER A 635 -14.28 -15.52 18.39
N ASP A 636 -15.16 -16.42 18.84
CA ASP A 636 -15.59 -16.57 20.23
C ASP A 636 -14.64 -17.44 21.07
N ALA A 637 -13.58 -17.98 20.48
CA ALA A 637 -12.59 -18.78 21.20
C ALA A 637 -11.87 -17.92 22.28
N PRO A 638 -11.49 -18.52 23.43
CA PRO A 638 -10.93 -17.79 24.57
C PRO A 638 -9.57 -17.14 24.27
N GLU A 639 -8.76 -17.72 23.38
CA GLU A 639 -7.49 -17.15 22.91
C GLU A 639 -7.68 -15.83 22.15
N TYR A 640 -8.89 -15.57 21.62
CA TYR A 640 -9.27 -14.33 20.96
C TYR A 640 -10.11 -13.42 21.87
N GLY A 641 -10.20 -13.72 23.16
CA GLY A 641 -11.00 -12.94 24.11
C GLY A 641 -12.51 -13.06 23.88
N GLY A 642 -12.97 -14.20 23.36
CA GLY A 642 -14.37 -14.56 23.29
C GLY A 642 -14.87 -15.31 24.53
N HIS A 643 -16.10 -15.82 24.47
CA HIS A 643 -16.80 -16.43 25.60
C HIS A 643 -16.77 -17.97 25.60
N ASN A 644 -16.09 -18.58 24.64
CA ASN A 644 -15.91 -20.03 24.50
C ASN A 644 -17.23 -20.81 24.47
N ARG A 645 -18.19 -20.36 23.66
CA ARG A 645 -19.55 -20.94 23.64
C ARG A 645 -19.75 -22.05 22.60
N LEU A 646 -18.75 -22.35 21.77
CA LEU A 646 -18.81 -23.32 20.69
C LEU A 646 -17.93 -24.54 20.96
N ASP A 647 -18.46 -25.75 20.72
CA ASP A 647 -17.70 -27.00 20.80
C ASP A 647 -17.10 -27.36 19.42
N HIS A 648 -15.78 -27.21 19.30
CA HIS A 648 -15.01 -27.46 18.07
C HIS A 648 -14.95 -28.95 17.68
N THR A 649 -15.40 -29.87 18.55
CA THR A 649 -15.50 -31.30 18.21
C THR A 649 -16.75 -31.64 17.41
N THR A 650 -17.73 -30.74 17.36
CA THR A 650 -19.01 -30.93 16.67
C THR A 650 -18.83 -31.12 15.17
N ASP A 651 -19.45 -32.17 14.62
CA ASP A 651 -19.50 -32.43 13.18
C ASP A 651 -20.78 -31.84 12.57
N PHE A 652 -20.67 -30.85 11.67
CA PHE A 652 -21.83 -30.20 11.06
C PHE A 652 -22.12 -30.82 9.68
N PHE A 653 -23.20 -31.57 9.52
CA PHE A 653 -23.52 -32.18 8.22
C PHE A 653 -24.51 -31.32 7.44
N SER A 654 -24.27 -31.20 6.14
CA SER A 654 -25.24 -30.62 5.20
C SER A 654 -26.33 -31.63 4.85
N GLN A 655 -27.53 -31.15 4.59
CA GLN A 655 -28.63 -31.94 4.02
C GLN A 655 -28.99 -31.42 2.62
N PRO A 656 -29.51 -32.27 1.72
CA PRO A 656 -30.01 -31.88 0.40
C PRO A 656 -31.35 -31.13 0.54
N TYR A 657 -31.29 -29.97 1.19
CA TYR A 657 -32.40 -29.08 1.44
C TYR A 657 -32.00 -27.69 0.96
N SER A 658 -32.69 -27.22 -0.07
CA SER A 658 -32.43 -25.92 -0.67
C SER A 658 -32.75 -24.78 0.30
N HIS A 659 -31.81 -23.85 0.44
CA HIS A 659 -31.96 -22.68 1.29
C HIS A 659 -31.15 -21.51 0.73
N ASN A 660 -31.75 -20.32 0.63
CA ASN A 660 -31.12 -19.11 0.12
C ASN A 660 -30.30 -19.32 -1.17
N HIS A 661 -30.93 -19.95 -2.17
CA HIS A 661 -30.36 -20.24 -3.49
C HIS A 661 -29.17 -21.21 -3.51
N ARG A 662 -28.94 -21.95 -2.41
CA ARG A 662 -28.01 -23.06 -2.35
C ARG A 662 -28.73 -24.40 -2.38
N SER A 663 -28.09 -25.40 -2.97
CA SER A 663 -28.64 -26.74 -3.16
C SER A 663 -28.70 -27.56 -1.86
N ASN A 664 -27.80 -27.27 -0.91
CA ASN A 664 -27.73 -27.92 0.40
C ASN A 664 -27.83 -26.87 1.52
N SER A 665 -28.05 -27.33 2.75
CA SER A 665 -27.97 -26.47 3.93
C SER A 665 -27.49 -27.22 5.15
N LEU A 666 -26.77 -26.52 6.02
CA LEU A 666 -26.32 -27.07 7.30
C LEU A 666 -27.50 -27.15 8.26
N LEU A 667 -27.83 -28.40 8.63
CA LEU A 667 -28.71 -28.75 9.73
C LEU A 667 -28.27 -30.16 10.19
N GLN A 668 -27.68 -30.28 11.37
CA GLN A 668 -27.03 -31.54 11.79
C GLN A 668 -28.08 -32.67 11.99
N PRO A 669 -27.85 -33.90 11.49
CA PRO A 669 -28.60 -35.11 11.81
C PRO A 669 -28.07 -35.79 13.10
N ASN A 670 -28.95 -36.45 13.85
CA ASN A 670 -28.57 -37.22 15.05
C ASN A 670 -27.95 -38.59 14.69
N VAL A 671 -27.03 -39.02 15.56
CA VAL A 671 -26.39 -40.34 15.62
C VAL A 671 -27.44 -41.45 15.78
N LEU A 672 -27.32 -42.48 14.95
CA LEU A 672 -28.05 -43.75 15.05
C LEU A 672 -27.74 -44.43 16.40
N ASN A 673 -28.74 -44.61 17.25
CA ASN A 673 -28.76 -45.71 18.20
C ASN A 673 -29.79 -46.73 17.71
N GLU A 674 -29.30 -47.92 17.37
CA GLU A 674 -30.08 -49.10 17.03
C GLU A 674 -30.93 -49.53 18.23
N SER A 675 -32.26 -49.55 18.07
CA SER A 675 -33.10 -50.68 18.49
C SER A 675 -34.53 -50.47 17.97
N ASP A 676 -34.90 -51.28 16.99
CA ASP A 676 -36.26 -51.41 16.47
C ASP A 676 -37.26 -51.83 17.57
N GLY A 677 -38.40 -51.16 17.60
CA GLY A 677 -39.52 -51.50 18.47
C GLY A 677 -40.75 -50.64 18.20
N GLN A 678 -41.59 -51.10 17.28
CA GLN A 678 -42.90 -50.58 16.85
C GLN A 678 -43.70 -49.78 17.89
N SER A 679 -44.18 -48.59 17.51
CA SER A 679 -45.59 -48.16 17.71
C SER A 679 -45.89 -46.79 17.09
N GLN A 680 -47.10 -46.65 16.55
CA GLN A 680 -47.69 -45.44 15.99
C GLN A 680 -47.79 -44.28 16.99
N GLY A 681 -47.74 -43.05 16.49
CA GLY A 681 -48.28 -41.86 17.17
C GLY A 681 -47.23 -40.86 17.65
N HIS A 682 -47.36 -39.63 17.14
CA HIS A 682 -46.57 -38.42 17.42
C HIS A 682 -45.19 -38.33 16.76
N GLN A 683 -45.12 -37.51 15.70
CA GLN A 683 -43.91 -36.86 15.21
C GLN A 683 -43.27 -36.08 16.36
N HIS A 684 -42.41 -36.73 17.13
CA HIS A 684 -41.47 -36.01 17.97
C HIS A 684 -40.28 -35.60 17.10
N THR A 685 -40.33 -34.33 16.71
CA THR A 685 -39.27 -33.54 16.09
C THR A 685 -38.11 -33.38 17.06
N HIS A 686 -37.00 -34.06 16.80
CA HIS A 686 -35.77 -33.94 17.60
C HIS A 686 -34.63 -33.43 16.69
N TYR A 687 -34.14 -32.21 16.94
CA TYR A 687 -33.14 -31.50 16.12
C TYR A 687 -32.03 -30.88 16.99
N LEU A 688 -30.75 -30.92 16.55
CA LEU A 688 -29.61 -30.13 17.04
C LEU A 688 -28.79 -29.52 15.86
N LYS A 689 -28.08 -28.42 16.10
CA LYS A 689 -28.34 -27.11 15.46
C LYS A 689 -27.05 -26.28 15.25
N VAL A 690 -26.90 -25.47 14.19
CA VAL A 690 -25.82 -24.45 14.15
C VAL A 690 -26.16 -23.37 15.16
N TYR A 691 -25.31 -23.20 16.17
CA TYR A 691 -25.42 -22.16 17.18
C TYR A 691 -24.53 -20.99 16.80
N ILE A 692 -25.11 -19.81 16.62
CA ILE A 692 -24.40 -18.59 16.26
C ILE A 692 -24.64 -17.56 17.37
N PRO A 693 -23.70 -17.40 18.31
CA PRO A 693 -23.84 -16.41 19.36
C PRO A 693 -23.83 -14.98 18.81
N SER A 694 -24.37 -14.03 19.58
CA SER A 694 -24.31 -12.60 19.26
C SER A 694 -22.86 -12.12 19.17
N ARG A 695 -22.56 -11.30 18.16
CA ARG A 695 -21.22 -10.73 17.88
C ARG A 695 -20.13 -11.80 17.74
N VAL A 696 -20.39 -12.79 16.89
CA VAL A 696 -19.42 -13.86 16.58
C VAL A 696 -19.32 -14.04 15.07
N ALA A 697 -18.11 -14.31 14.61
CA ALA A 697 -17.83 -14.81 13.28
C ALA A 697 -17.27 -16.24 13.36
N ILE A 698 -17.79 -17.12 12.51
CA ILE A 698 -17.38 -18.52 12.43
C ILE A 698 -17.05 -18.83 10.97
N VAL A 699 -15.93 -19.51 10.75
CA VAL A 699 -15.51 -20.03 9.45
C VAL A 699 -15.55 -21.54 9.51
N PHE A 700 -16.25 -22.18 8.58
CA PHE A 700 -16.34 -23.62 8.46
C PHE A 700 -15.57 -24.12 7.24
N GLN A 701 -14.83 -25.21 7.41
CA GLN A 701 -14.22 -25.98 6.34
C GLN A 701 -15.07 -27.22 6.03
N ASN A 702 -15.33 -27.48 4.74
CA ASN A 702 -15.86 -28.77 4.31
C ASN A 702 -14.71 -29.81 4.26
N MET A 703 -14.84 -30.88 5.07
CA MET A 703 -13.83 -31.92 5.26
C MET A 703 -13.80 -32.94 4.11
N ASP A 704 -14.82 -32.97 3.27
CA ASP A 704 -14.94 -33.93 2.15
C ASP A 704 -14.26 -33.40 0.87
N ILE A 705 -13.80 -32.15 0.89
CA ILE A 705 -13.05 -31.52 -0.19
C ILE A 705 -11.57 -31.56 0.18
N GLN A 706 -10.77 -32.30 -0.57
CA GLN A 706 -9.31 -32.20 -0.46
C GLN A 706 -8.84 -30.82 -0.93
N MET A 707 -7.96 -30.19 -0.14
CA MET A 707 -7.36 -28.87 -0.41
C MET A 707 -6.46 -28.88 -1.64
#